data_AF-A0A2E0S434-F1
#
_entry.id   AF-A0A2E0S434-F1
#
_cell.length_a   1.000
_cell.length_b   1.000
_cell.length_c   1.000
_cell.angle_alpha   90.00
_cell.angle_beta   90.00
_cell.angle_gamma   90.00
#
_symmetry.space_group_name_H-M   'P 1'
#
loop_
_entity.id
_entity.type
_entity.pdbx_description
1 polymer ?
#
loop_
_entity_poly.entity_id
_entity_poly.type
_entity_poly.pdbx_seq_one_letter_code
_entity_poly.pdbx_strand_id
1 'polypeptide(L)'
;MVRINVTAWLCLASVGWLHACHAAETDRPYLCVYSTTAITLDGKADELAWKSANRLSPFVVPISGDAAKTETSVQLAWDLDYFYFYAEMEDANVIATKREHDDSLWFEDVFELFLRPSANHAGYYEFQVSPLGTTFDIYWPNSENRSETFLKQLTANNFNFEVVTEADADGWKVEGRILWRDMKMTGGRPAADEVWSFALCRYDYQNDKDAELSSSAHLSEENFHQLDKYGRIKFVKPPVLTGPFDNPSSRVIGAPIPPPPFKAVRKYEHFELKTPIFLALEPGTNELLAVTQDNPEGKCRLVRIHRETGELTEMLRMKELAYNLCFHPDYANNGYIFLGLNDASGAGSNGYVHRYTVKDGVIAPETQKLIIKWPSNGHNGAAVTFGLDGMLYVTTGDGTSDSDDDIAGQRLDHLLAKLLRLDVDSANEQTGYVVPNDNPFVGREGTAPETYAYGLRNPWRMTTDARSGQIWIGNNGQDLWEQIYLVQRGANWGWSVYEGSKPFYLERQLGPDPHTKPTFEHAHSEARSLTGGIVYYGDKYPELQGAYIYGDYSTGKIWAGKHNGKRVVWHKEIADSQMAIACFLEDADGDLLVLDYQNGGEINKLVPNDQEDYSRSFPRRLSDSGLFSDVASYKLKEGAIPYGVNSPLWSDGTYKTRHVVLTSPDDKIGVLDVGPWDFPEKTVIVKSFSLQMDEENPDSRQRIETRFMTKQDNEWVGYSYRWNKSQTDAFLVPAEGREEDFRVSTADGMKLHKWKYPSRSECMMCHARAAKYVLGLQTAQLNRDYNYSGHIENQLSYLQRTEKIQLNTAAQHGKFAEQREILSSFNKKAASEALMKAKPDDGQRALANDGLFAHGTEGAPKLASINDPTASIETRARSYIFSNCAQCHVGAGGGNSQMHFEWSRTLTEMKVIDILPLHGLKGIPDGKLIVPGKPDRSVLLKRVATRGAGQMPIIATYQIDEEAVDVIRQWILNMPARDE
;
A
#
# COMPACT_ATOMS: atom_id res chain seq x y z
N MET A 1 31.19 -64.72 -27.58
CA MET A 1 32.50 -64.11 -27.27
C MET A 1 32.20 -62.72 -26.74
N VAL A 2 32.58 -62.23 -25.56
CA VAL A 2 33.22 -62.76 -24.35
C VAL A 2 32.62 -61.92 -23.21
N ARG A 3 32.29 -62.56 -22.08
CA ARG A 3 31.85 -61.96 -20.81
C ARG A 3 33.05 -61.35 -20.09
N ILE A 4 32.85 -60.27 -19.32
CA ILE A 4 33.69 -59.99 -18.16
C ILE A 4 32.78 -59.62 -16.98
N ASN A 5 32.83 -60.46 -15.95
CA ASN A 5 32.43 -60.14 -14.58
C ASN A 5 33.32 -60.96 -13.63
N VAL A 6 33.87 -60.27 -12.61
CA VAL A 6 34.30 -60.72 -11.26
C VAL A 6 35.54 -61.64 -11.12
N THR A 7 36.58 -61.16 -10.42
CA THR A 7 37.15 -61.67 -9.13
C THR A 7 38.50 -61.00 -8.85
N ALA A 8 38.64 -60.19 -7.80
CA ALA A 8 39.03 -60.54 -6.42
C ALA A 8 40.54 -60.36 -6.16
N TRP A 9 40.91 -59.28 -5.48
CA TRP A 9 42.09 -59.22 -4.59
C TRP A 9 41.64 -58.54 -3.28
N LEU A 10 41.70 -59.30 -2.20
CA LEU A 10 41.32 -58.98 -0.83
C LEU A 10 42.59 -58.92 0.03
N CYS A 11 42.53 -58.11 1.09
CA CYS A 11 43.38 -58.13 2.30
C CYS A 11 44.84 -57.65 2.18
N LEU A 12 45.07 -56.39 2.57
CA LEU A 12 45.95 -55.97 3.68
C LEU A 12 46.19 -54.45 3.61
N ALA A 13 45.43 -53.68 4.40
CA ALA A 13 45.82 -52.39 5.02
C ALA A 13 44.57 -51.69 5.58
N SER A 14 43.94 -52.31 6.56
CA SER A 14 42.99 -51.66 7.46
C SER A 14 43.76 -51.27 8.73
N VAL A 15 44.31 -50.06 8.79
CA VAL A 15 44.46 -49.21 10.00
C VAL A 15 44.89 -47.82 9.52
N GLY A 16 44.14 -46.80 9.94
CA GLY A 16 44.56 -45.41 9.89
C GLY A 16 44.21 -44.73 8.58
N TRP A 17 43.14 -43.94 8.62
CA TRP A 17 43.09 -42.54 8.17
C TRP A 17 41.67 -42.05 8.52
N LEU A 18 41.39 -42.01 9.82
CA LEU A 18 40.38 -41.11 10.37
C LEU A 18 40.87 -39.70 10.05
N HIS A 19 40.13 -38.97 9.23
CA HIS A 19 40.26 -37.52 9.16
C HIS A 19 39.75 -36.95 10.48
N ALA A 20 40.65 -36.84 11.47
CA ALA A 20 40.45 -35.94 12.60
C ALA A 20 40.65 -34.52 12.07
N CYS A 21 39.55 -33.79 11.86
CA CYS A 21 39.62 -32.33 11.77
C CYS A 21 40.11 -31.81 13.12
N HIS A 22 41.39 -31.45 13.21
CA HIS A 22 41.89 -30.68 14.35
C HIS A 22 41.26 -29.29 14.32
N ALA A 23 40.62 -28.88 15.41
CA ALA A 23 40.39 -27.47 15.73
C ALA A 23 41.67 -26.74 16.21
N ALA A 24 42.85 -27.34 16.03
CA ALA A 24 44.14 -26.74 16.33
C ALA A 24 44.78 -25.95 15.17
N GLU A 25 44.11 -25.83 14.00
CA GLU A 25 44.41 -24.77 13.04
C GLU A 25 43.49 -23.58 13.35
N THR A 26 43.98 -22.61 14.11
CA THR A 26 43.30 -21.34 14.44
C THR A 26 42.90 -20.50 13.20
N ASP A 27 43.31 -20.92 12.00
CA ASP A 27 43.18 -20.15 10.76
C ASP A 27 41.89 -20.38 9.95
N ARG A 28 41.04 -21.35 10.29
CA ARG A 28 39.74 -21.56 9.59
C ARG A 28 38.54 -21.40 10.52
N PRO A 29 37.55 -20.55 10.19
CA PRO A 29 36.35 -20.41 11.00
C PRO A 29 35.46 -21.65 10.87
N TYR A 30 34.81 -22.03 11.97
CA TYR A 30 33.71 -22.98 11.97
C TYR A 30 32.52 -22.41 11.17
N LEU A 31 31.90 -23.25 10.34
CA LEU A 31 30.80 -22.81 9.46
C LEU A 31 29.46 -23.02 10.16
N CYS A 32 28.83 -21.92 10.59
CA CYS A 32 27.44 -21.92 11.05
C CYS A 32 26.52 -21.96 9.83
N VAL A 33 25.85 -23.08 9.61
CA VAL A 33 25.08 -23.31 8.38
C VAL A 33 23.75 -22.57 8.40
N TYR A 34 23.33 -22.04 7.25
CA TYR A 34 22.03 -21.37 7.14
C TYR A 34 20.91 -22.40 7.00
N SER A 35 19.86 -22.28 7.82
CA SER A 35 18.64 -23.08 7.70
C SER A 35 17.61 -22.35 6.84
N THR A 36 17.05 -23.07 5.86
CA THR A 36 16.01 -22.57 4.95
C THR A 36 14.59 -22.80 5.47
N THR A 37 14.49 -23.56 6.56
CA THR A 37 13.26 -23.92 7.25
C THR A 37 13.48 -23.70 8.74
N ALA A 38 12.45 -23.29 9.47
CA ALA A 38 12.55 -23.22 10.92
C ALA A 38 12.90 -24.61 11.49
N ILE A 39 13.85 -24.66 12.41
CA ILE A 39 14.23 -25.89 13.13
C ILE A 39 13.21 -26.12 14.25
N THR A 40 12.72 -27.36 14.37
CA THR A 40 11.76 -27.72 15.42
C THR A 40 12.55 -28.21 16.62
N LEU A 41 12.39 -27.56 17.78
CA LEU A 41 13.06 -28.03 18.99
C LEU A 41 12.37 -29.30 19.49
N ASP A 42 12.91 -30.46 19.14
CA ASP A 42 12.40 -31.77 19.57
C ASP A 42 13.48 -32.72 20.09
N GLY A 43 14.74 -32.24 20.15
CA GLY A 43 15.89 -32.98 20.65
C GLY A 43 16.48 -33.95 19.62
N LYS A 44 16.08 -33.87 18.35
CA LYS A 44 16.59 -34.72 17.27
C LYS A 44 17.30 -33.88 16.22
N ALA A 45 18.54 -34.24 15.90
CA ALA A 45 19.30 -33.61 14.81
C ALA A 45 18.91 -34.15 13.42
N ASP A 46 17.62 -34.18 13.08
CA ASP A 46 17.13 -34.81 11.84
C ASP A 46 16.79 -33.83 10.70
N GLU A 47 16.78 -32.53 10.97
CA GLU A 47 16.61 -31.48 9.96
C GLU A 47 17.75 -31.44 8.93
N LEU A 48 17.46 -30.86 7.76
CA LEU A 48 18.44 -30.67 6.69
C LEU A 48 19.62 -29.79 7.13
N ALA A 49 19.36 -28.79 7.98
CA ALA A 49 20.41 -27.93 8.52
C ALA A 49 21.40 -28.75 9.37
N TRP A 50 20.90 -29.59 10.28
CA TRP A 50 21.75 -30.47 11.10
C TRP A 50 22.52 -31.49 10.26
N LYS A 51 21.88 -32.11 9.27
CA LYS A 51 22.58 -33.03 8.34
C LYS A 51 23.69 -32.36 7.52
N SER A 52 23.60 -31.04 7.32
CA SER A 52 24.57 -30.25 6.56
C SER A 52 25.62 -29.57 7.44
N ALA A 53 25.39 -29.47 8.74
CA ALA A 53 26.29 -28.84 9.69
C ALA A 53 27.49 -29.76 9.98
N ASN A 54 28.69 -29.20 9.95
CA ASN A 54 29.88 -29.91 10.42
C ASN A 54 29.75 -30.17 11.93
N ARG A 55 30.36 -31.25 12.43
CA ARG A 55 30.41 -31.53 13.86
C ARG A 55 31.68 -30.93 14.46
N LEU A 56 31.54 -30.01 15.41
CA LEU A 56 32.63 -29.45 16.20
C LEU A 56 33.02 -30.47 17.27
N SER A 57 34.19 -31.07 17.11
CA SER A 57 34.80 -32.05 18.02
C SER A 57 36.28 -32.26 17.63
N PRO A 58 37.15 -32.77 18.52
CA PRO A 58 36.91 -32.94 19.95
C PRO A 58 36.98 -31.62 20.71
N PHE A 59 36.39 -31.57 21.90
CA PHE A 59 36.66 -30.51 22.87
C PHE A 59 38.01 -30.79 23.56
N VAL A 60 38.70 -29.73 23.96
CA VAL A 60 40.02 -29.80 24.59
C VAL A 60 40.02 -29.19 25.99
N VAL A 61 40.87 -29.71 26.87
CA VAL A 61 41.09 -29.16 28.20
C VAL A 61 41.80 -27.80 28.09
N PRO A 62 41.31 -26.74 28.75
CA PRO A 62 42.00 -25.45 28.80
C PRO A 62 43.48 -25.58 29.23
N ILE A 63 44.34 -24.69 28.74
CA ILE A 63 45.79 -24.69 28.98
C ILE A 63 46.53 -25.85 28.30
N SER A 64 46.19 -27.11 28.62
CA SER A 64 46.93 -28.27 28.11
C SER A 64 46.67 -28.54 26.63
N GLY A 65 45.44 -28.29 26.17
CA GLY A 65 45.02 -28.59 24.80
C GLY A 65 44.84 -30.09 24.53
N ASP A 66 44.92 -30.93 25.56
CA ASP A 66 44.62 -32.36 25.47
C ASP A 66 43.14 -32.56 25.18
N ALA A 67 42.78 -33.65 24.49
CA ALA A 67 41.37 -34.00 24.32
C ALA A 67 40.70 -34.25 25.68
N ALA A 68 39.45 -33.80 25.83
CA ALA A 68 38.64 -34.10 27.01
C ALA A 68 38.46 -35.62 27.20
N LYS A 69 38.23 -36.06 28.45
CA LYS A 69 38.06 -37.49 28.78
C LYS A 69 36.77 -38.06 28.18
N THR A 70 35.71 -37.25 28.13
CA THR A 70 34.40 -37.59 27.59
C THR A 70 34.15 -36.79 26.31
N GLU A 71 33.54 -37.41 25.30
CA GLU A 71 33.30 -36.71 24.04
C GLU A 71 32.22 -35.63 24.19
N THR A 72 32.45 -34.48 23.57
CA THR A 72 31.42 -33.45 23.36
C THR A 72 31.45 -33.06 21.89
N SER A 73 30.28 -33.06 21.27
CA SER A 73 30.14 -32.77 19.85
C SER A 73 29.00 -31.78 19.62
N VAL A 74 29.26 -30.73 18.83
CA VAL A 74 28.28 -29.64 18.63
C VAL A 74 28.11 -29.31 17.16
N GLN A 75 26.86 -29.07 16.75
CA GLN A 75 26.49 -28.53 15.45
C GLN A 75 25.83 -27.16 15.65
N LEU A 76 26.09 -26.21 14.74
CA LEU A 76 25.55 -24.85 14.84
C LEU A 76 24.90 -24.48 13.51
N ALA A 77 23.72 -23.89 13.60
CA ALA A 77 22.97 -23.40 12.47
C ALA A 77 22.39 -22.02 12.79
N TRP A 78 21.94 -21.31 11.77
CA TRP A 78 21.23 -20.05 11.94
C TRP A 78 20.17 -19.85 10.87
N ASP A 79 19.13 -19.10 11.20
CA ASP A 79 18.25 -18.51 10.20
C ASP A 79 18.12 -17.00 10.44
N LEU A 80 17.12 -16.37 9.81
CA LEU A 80 16.97 -14.92 9.89
C LEU A 80 16.40 -14.44 11.23
N ASP A 81 15.93 -15.36 12.08
CA ASP A 81 15.29 -15.08 13.36
C ASP A 81 16.12 -15.60 14.54
N TYR A 82 16.78 -16.75 14.38
CA TYR A 82 17.44 -17.46 15.46
C TYR A 82 18.88 -17.89 15.15
N PHE A 83 19.67 -17.96 16.21
CA PHE A 83 20.85 -18.81 16.32
C PHE A 83 20.43 -20.17 16.88
N TYR A 84 20.95 -21.27 16.34
CA TYR A 84 20.64 -22.63 16.77
C TYR A 84 21.90 -23.41 17.15
N PHE A 85 21.77 -24.30 18.12
CA PHE A 85 22.80 -25.29 18.44
C PHE A 85 22.20 -26.65 18.79
N TYR A 86 22.94 -27.69 18.47
CA TYR A 86 22.68 -29.07 18.88
C TYR A 86 23.96 -29.66 19.45
N ALA A 87 23.93 -30.11 20.70
CA ALA A 87 25.09 -30.67 21.39
C ALA A 87 24.78 -32.07 21.93
N GLU A 88 25.74 -32.98 21.75
CA GLU A 88 25.74 -34.33 22.32
C GLU A 88 26.97 -34.47 23.22
N MET A 89 26.76 -34.95 24.44
CA MET A 89 27.78 -35.04 25.48
C MET A 89 27.75 -36.43 26.09
N GLU A 90 28.87 -37.15 25.99
CA GLU A 90 29.05 -38.41 26.70
C GLU A 90 29.19 -38.13 28.20
N ASP A 91 28.39 -38.79 29.01
CA ASP A 91 28.41 -38.61 30.46
C ASP A 91 27.78 -39.79 31.19
N ALA A 92 28.60 -40.57 31.89
CA ALA A 92 28.11 -41.69 32.68
C ALA A 92 27.53 -41.25 34.05
N ASN A 93 27.75 -40.01 34.48
CA ASN A 93 27.44 -39.52 35.82
C ASN A 93 26.81 -38.12 35.79
N VAL A 94 25.65 -37.98 35.16
CA VAL A 94 24.93 -36.70 35.08
C VAL A 94 24.50 -36.18 36.46
N ILE A 95 25.09 -35.06 36.90
CA ILE A 95 24.78 -34.28 38.09
C ILE A 95 24.06 -33.01 37.65
N ALA A 96 22.75 -32.94 37.90
CA ALA A 96 21.95 -31.74 37.69
C ALA A 96 20.81 -31.63 38.70
N THR A 97 20.72 -30.49 39.40
CA THR A 97 19.79 -30.25 40.50
C THR A 97 19.08 -28.90 40.42
N LYS A 98 19.67 -27.93 39.70
CA LYS A 98 19.10 -26.60 39.49
C LYS A 98 17.89 -26.65 38.58
N ARG A 99 16.89 -25.82 38.85
CA ARG A 99 15.59 -25.85 38.15
C ARG A 99 15.03 -24.46 37.87
N GLU A 100 15.53 -23.44 38.54
CA GLU A 100 15.08 -22.08 38.31
C GLU A 100 15.95 -21.43 37.24
N HIS A 101 15.30 -20.68 36.35
CA HIS A 101 15.99 -19.86 35.36
C HIS A 101 16.96 -18.91 36.08
N ASP A 102 18.17 -18.77 35.52
CA ASP A 102 19.29 -18.02 36.10
C ASP A 102 19.89 -18.57 37.40
N ASP A 103 19.61 -19.84 37.74
CA ASP A 103 20.38 -20.58 38.75
C ASP A 103 21.87 -20.65 38.38
N SER A 104 22.76 -20.72 39.37
CA SER A 104 24.21 -20.90 39.13
C SER A 104 24.52 -22.32 38.64
N LEU A 105 24.53 -22.52 37.32
CA LEU A 105 24.68 -23.85 36.69
C LEU A 105 26.12 -24.37 36.66
N TRP A 106 27.13 -23.49 36.75
CA TRP A 106 28.57 -23.85 36.76
C TRP A 106 29.06 -24.61 38.02
N PHE A 107 28.16 -25.09 38.87
CA PHE A 107 28.46 -25.95 40.02
C PHE A 107 28.00 -27.40 39.83
N GLU A 108 27.47 -27.72 38.65
CA GLU A 108 26.98 -29.03 38.23
C GLU A 108 27.20 -29.19 36.71
N ASP A 109 26.72 -30.28 36.10
CA ASP A 109 26.90 -30.47 34.65
C ASP A 109 26.20 -29.37 33.86
N VAL A 110 26.98 -28.71 33.00
CA VAL A 110 26.48 -27.60 32.22
C VAL A 110 27.22 -27.49 30.89
N PHE A 111 26.46 -27.18 29.85
CA PHE A 111 26.96 -26.77 28.55
C PHE A 111 26.83 -25.25 28.41
N GLU A 112 27.92 -24.58 28.02
CA GLU A 112 28.01 -23.13 27.94
C GLU A 112 28.39 -22.66 26.53
N LEU A 113 27.75 -21.58 26.09
CA LEU A 113 27.95 -20.92 24.81
C LEU A 113 28.38 -19.48 25.06
N PHE A 114 29.58 -19.14 24.58
CA PHE A 114 30.12 -17.78 24.61
C PHE A 114 30.17 -17.19 23.20
N LEU A 115 29.45 -16.09 22.99
CA LEU A 115 29.41 -15.37 21.71
C LEU A 115 29.99 -13.97 21.87
N ARG A 116 31.03 -13.65 21.10
CA ARG A 116 31.64 -12.32 21.00
C ARG A 116 31.51 -11.76 19.58
N PRO A 117 30.44 -10.98 19.30
CA PRO A 117 30.10 -10.55 17.94
C PRO A 117 31.01 -9.49 17.31
N SER A 118 31.81 -8.77 18.12
CA SER A 118 32.72 -7.73 17.60
C SER A 118 34.04 -7.76 18.35
N ALA A 119 35.15 -7.75 17.61
CA ALA A 119 36.48 -7.61 18.20
C ALA A 119 36.73 -6.19 18.75
N ASN A 120 36.02 -5.19 18.22
CA ASN A 120 36.12 -3.79 18.62
C ASN A 120 35.18 -3.41 19.78
N HIS A 121 34.36 -4.36 20.23
CA HIS A 121 33.44 -4.21 21.35
C HIS A 121 33.90 -5.13 22.50
N ALA A 122 33.94 -4.62 23.73
CA ALA A 122 34.39 -5.41 24.88
C ALA A 122 33.35 -6.44 25.34
N GLY A 123 32.07 -6.19 25.05
CA GLY A 123 30.97 -7.03 25.51
C GLY A 123 30.73 -8.30 24.70
N TYR A 124 30.21 -9.32 25.37
CA TYR A 124 29.93 -10.66 24.85
C TYR A 124 28.73 -11.29 25.59
N TYR A 125 28.20 -12.37 25.04
CA TYR A 125 27.06 -13.11 25.62
C TYR A 125 27.51 -14.46 26.15
N GLU A 126 26.84 -14.89 27.20
CA GLU A 126 26.97 -16.20 27.80
C GLU A 126 25.58 -16.81 27.95
N PHE A 127 25.44 -18.04 27.49
CA PHE A 127 24.23 -18.85 27.60
C PHE A 127 24.62 -20.22 28.15
N GLN A 128 23.90 -20.70 29.15
CA GLN A 128 24.20 -21.98 29.80
C GLN A 128 22.95 -22.84 29.88
N VAL A 129 23.12 -24.15 29.71
CA VAL A 129 22.03 -25.13 29.82
C VAL A 129 22.48 -26.36 30.59
N SER A 130 21.68 -26.77 31.57
CA SER A 130 21.90 -28.00 32.32
C SER A 130 21.17 -29.19 31.69
N PRO A 131 21.52 -30.44 32.04
CA PRO A 131 20.80 -31.64 31.62
C PRO A 131 19.29 -31.62 31.91
N LEU A 132 18.85 -30.86 32.93
CA LEU A 132 17.43 -30.71 33.28
C LEU A 132 16.69 -29.68 32.41
N GLY A 133 17.37 -29.04 31.46
CA GLY A 133 16.82 -27.96 30.64
C GLY A 133 16.74 -26.62 31.35
N THR A 134 17.43 -26.48 32.48
CA THR A 134 17.53 -25.20 33.22
C THR A 134 18.46 -24.28 32.44
N THR A 135 18.03 -23.04 32.20
CA THR A 135 18.78 -22.05 31.42
C THR A 135 19.30 -20.91 32.27
N PHE A 136 20.47 -20.40 31.90
CA PHE A 136 21.03 -19.14 32.41
C PHE A 136 21.50 -18.31 31.21
N ASP A 137 21.22 -17.02 31.21
CA ASP A 137 21.67 -16.12 30.15
C ASP A 137 22.05 -14.73 30.63
N ILE A 138 23.14 -14.20 30.06
CA ILE A 138 23.67 -12.91 30.48
C ILE A 138 24.44 -12.23 29.36
N TYR A 139 24.34 -10.90 29.34
CA TYR A 139 25.23 -10.05 28.56
C TYR A 139 26.27 -9.40 29.47
N TRP A 140 27.53 -9.60 29.13
CA TRP A 140 28.66 -8.97 29.80
C TRP A 140 29.10 -7.75 29.01
N PRO A 141 29.03 -6.52 29.56
CA PRO A 141 29.55 -5.33 28.86
C PRO A 141 31.08 -5.34 28.68
N ASN A 142 31.81 -5.99 29.59
CA ASN A 142 33.23 -6.27 29.51
C ASN A 142 33.60 -7.47 30.41
N SER A 143 34.78 -8.05 30.19
CA SER A 143 35.29 -9.21 30.96
C SER A 143 35.94 -8.85 32.31
N GLU A 144 36.32 -7.58 32.52
CA GLU A 144 37.13 -7.16 33.68
C GLU A 144 36.31 -6.97 34.97
N ASN A 145 35.06 -6.46 34.87
CA ASN A 145 34.26 -6.08 36.05
C ASN A 145 33.04 -7.01 36.28
N ARG A 146 33.18 -8.30 35.94
CA ARG A 146 32.05 -9.26 35.98
C ARG A 146 31.43 -9.40 37.37
N SER A 147 32.26 -9.60 38.40
CA SER A 147 31.77 -9.78 39.77
C SER A 147 31.02 -8.56 40.31
N GLU A 148 31.42 -7.36 39.90
CA GLU A 148 30.79 -6.10 40.35
C GLU A 148 29.47 -5.82 39.62
N THR A 149 29.32 -6.33 38.40
CA THR A 149 28.16 -6.03 37.53
C THR A 149 27.16 -7.17 37.42
N PHE A 150 27.49 -8.37 37.93
CA PHE A 150 26.70 -9.60 37.78
C PHE A 150 25.20 -9.41 38.07
N LEU A 151 24.82 -9.03 39.29
CA LEU A 151 23.40 -8.87 39.67
C LEU A 151 22.66 -7.82 38.83
N LYS A 152 23.38 -6.79 38.39
CA LYS A 152 22.84 -5.75 37.52
C LYS A 152 22.57 -6.29 36.13
N GLN A 153 23.49 -7.08 35.56
CA GLN A 153 23.33 -7.60 34.20
C GLN A 153 22.33 -8.76 34.13
N LEU A 154 22.29 -9.61 35.15
CA LEU A 154 21.35 -10.72 35.28
C LEU A 154 19.89 -10.23 35.19
N THR A 155 19.60 -9.04 35.73
CA THR A 155 18.23 -8.47 35.73
C THR A 155 18.01 -7.41 34.66
N ALA A 156 19.03 -7.05 33.87
CA ALA A 156 18.96 -5.95 32.91
C ALA A 156 18.24 -6.33 31.61
N ASN A 157 18.20 -7.62 31.28
CA ASN A 157 17.69 -8.13 30.02
C ASN A 157 16.84 -9.37 30.29
N ASN A 158 15.96 -9.70 29.36
CA ASN A 158 15.11 -10.89 29.43
C ASN A 158 15.26 -11.61 28.09
N PHE A 159 16.20 -12.54 28.00
CA PHE A 159 16.50 -13.24 26.75
C PHE A 159 15.48 -14.34 26.49
N ASN A 160 15.21 -14.60 25.22
CA ASN A 160 14.42 -15.72 24.76
C ASN A 160 15.38 -16.85 24.38
N PHE A 161 15.78 -17.61 25.39
CA PHE A 161 16.64 -18.78 25.25
C PHE A 161 15.83 -20.06 25.48
N GLU A 162 15.51 -20.76 24.39
CA GLU A 162 14.67 -21.96 24.42
C GLU A 162 15.51 -23.22 24.19
N VAL A 163 15.27 -24.27 24.98
CA VAL A 163 16.02 -25.53 24.92
C VAL A 163 15.11 -26.74 25.11
N VAL A 164 15.49 -27.86 24.51
CA VAL A 164 14.98 -29.20 24.79
C VAL A 164 16.18 -30.11 25.11
N THR A 165 16.13 -30.78 26.25
CA THR A 165 17.18 -31.71 26.69
C THR A 165 16.65 -33.14 26.78
N GLU A 166 17.54 -34.10 26.54
CA GLU A 166 17.29 -35.52 26.75
C GLU A 166 18.55 -36.13 27.37
N ALA A 167 18.38 -36.92 28.43
CA ALA A 167 19.48 -37.60 29.12
C ALA A 167 19.18 -39.09 29.23
N ASP A 168 20.21 -39.92 29.05
CA ASP A 168 20.16 -41.36 29.18
C ASP A 168 21.33 -41.89 30.04
N ALA A 169 21.66 -43.17 29.93
CA ALA A 169 22.72 -43.79 30.74
C ALA A 169 24.14 -43.54 30.20
N ASP A 170 24.26 -43.13 28.94
CA ASP A 170 25.52 -42.94 28.25
C ASP A 170 25.86 -41.44 28.06
N GLY A 171 24.89 -40.55 28.29
CA GLY A 171 25.11 -39.11 28.31
C GLY A 171 23.85 -38.28 28.24
N TRP A 172 23.98 -37.07 27.71
CA TRP A 172 22.86 -36.17 27.48
C TRP A 172 23.08 -35.30 26.24
N LYS A 173 21.97 -34.79 25.71
CA LYS A 173 21.94 -33.92 24.54
C LYS A 173 21.04 -32.73 24.77
N VAL A 174 21.32 -31.67 24.04
CA VAL A 174 20.51 -30.45 24.04
C VAL A 174 20.36 -29.92 22.62
N GLU A 175 19.14 -29.53 22.29
CA GLU A 175 18.82 -28.71 21.14
C GLU A 175 18.27 -27.37 21.61
N GLY A 176 18.80 -26.26 21.10
CA GLY A 176 18.40 -24.93 21.57
C GLY A 176 18.45 -23.85 20.51
N ARG A 177 17.76 -22.73 20.80
CA ARG A 177 17.74 -21.54 19.95
C ARG A 177 17.73 -20.23 20.74
N ILE A 178 18.28 -19.18 20.14
CA ILE A 178 18.39 -17.83 20.71
C ILE A 178 17.93 -16.80 19.68
N LEU A 179 17.11 -15.84 20.10
CA LEU A 179 16.57 -14.80 19.21
C LEU A 179 17.59 -13.68 18.93
N TRP A 180 17.76 -13.30 17.65
CA TRP A 180 18.76 -12.28 17.27
C TRP A 180 18.53 -10.88 17.86
N ARG A 181 17.28 -10.54 18.20
CA ARG A 181 16.95 -9.24 18.82
C ARG A 181 17.55 -9.09 20.21
N ASP A 182 17.67 -10.19 20.95
CA ASP A 182 18.21 -10.15 22.31
C ASP A 182 19.72 -9.86 22.29
N MET A 183 20.36 -10.04 21.12
CA MET A 183 21.74 -9.66 20.86
C MET A 183 21.91 -8.21 20.36
N LYS A 184 20.90 -7.33 20.50
CA LYS A 184 20.95 -5.93 20.00
C LYS A 184 22.08 -5.09 20.59
N MET A 185 22.64 -5.45 21.76
CA MET A 185 23.74 -4.70 22.41
C MET A 185 25.04 -4.76 21.61
N THR A 186 25.18 -5.72 20.71
CA THR A 186 26.37 -5.89 19.85
C THR A 186 26.04 -5.82 18.35
N GLY A 187 24.85 -5.33 18.00
CA GLY A 187 24.41 -5.18 16.60
C GLY A 187 23.38 -6.21 16.13
N GLY A 188 22.93 -7.12 17.00
CA GLY A 188 21.89 -8.12 16.69
C GLY A 188 22.39 -9.20 15.74
N ARG A 189 21.55 -9.61 14.78
CA ARG A 189 21.85 -10.64 13.77
C ARG A 189 23.20 -10.38 13.06
N PRO A 190 24.00 -11.43 12.77
CA PRO A 190 25.17 -11.31 11.89
C PRO A 190 24.76 -11.00 10.45
N ALA A 191 25.55 -10.23 9.73
CA ALA A 191 25.44 -10.18 8.27
C ALA A 191 25.85 -11.54 7.67
N ALA A 192 25.35 -11.84 6.47
CA ALA A 192 25.81 -12.99 5.72
C ALA A 192 27.34 -12.97 5.54
N ASP A 193 27.97 -14.13 5.75
CA ASP A 193 29.41 -14.36 5.76
C ASP A 193 30.20 -13.61 6.84
N GLU A 194 29.52 -12.96 7.79
CA GLU A 194 30.16 -12.32 8.92
C GLU A 194 30.84 -13.34 9.85
N VAL A 195 31.95 -12.93 10.46
CA VAL A 195 32.77 -13.78 11.34
C VAL A 195 32.79 -13.21 12.75
N TRP A 196 32.39 -14.02 13.72
CA TRP A 196 32.46 -13.70 15.16
C TRP A 196 33.52 -14.53 15.86
N SER A 197 33.89 -14.11 17.06
CA SER A 197 34.65 -14.94 18.00
C SER A 197 33.68 -15.69 18.90
N PHE A 198 33.96 -16.96 19.20
CA PHE A 198 33.12 -17.79 20.07
C PHE A 198 33.91 -18.87 20.79
N ALA A 199 33.33 -19.39 21.87
CA ALA A 199 33.77 -20.62 22.51
C ALA A 199 32.54 -21.40 22.99
N LEU A 200 32.58 -22.72 22.87
CA LEU A 200 31.64 -23.64 23.49
C LEU A 200 32.39 -24.35 24.60
N CYS A 201 31.78 -24.48 25.76
CA CYS A 201 32.44 -25.00 26.94
C CYS A 201 31.54 -25.99 27.67
N ARG A 202 32.16 -26.88 28.44
CA ARG A 202 31.45 -27.86 29.27
C ARG A 202 32.16 -27.97 30.62
N TYR A 203 31.37 -27.95 31.68
CA TYR A 203 31.77 -28.54 32.96
C TYR A 203 31.19 -29.97 33.01
N ASP A 204 32.08 -30.95 33.17
CA ASP A 204 31.73 -32.36 33.35
C ASP A 204 32.11 -32.79 34.79
N TYR A 205 31.11 -32.92 35.64
CA TYR A 205 31.25 -33.31 37.04
C TYR A 205 31.14 -34.82 37.21
N GLN A 206 32.29 -35.48 37.31
CA GLN A 206 32.35 -36.92 37.62
C GLN A 206 32.04 -37.23 39.10
N ASN A 207 32.03 -36.20 39.96
CA ASN A 207 31.65 -36.26 41.38
C ASN A 207 31.27 -34.86 41.90
N ASP A 208 30.91 -34.74 43.18
CA ASP A 208 30.44 -33.48 43.81
C ASP A 208 31.55 -32.44 44.10
N LYS A 209 32.79 -32.65 43.65
CA LYS A 209 33.96 -31.82 44.01
C LYS A 209 34.80 -31.35 42.85
N ASP A 210 35.06 -32.23 41.87
CA ASP A 210 36.00 -31.96 40.79
C ASP A 210 35.30 -32.08 39.43
N ALA A 211 35.24 -30.98 38.68
CA ALA A 211 34.80 -30.97 37.29
C ALA A 211 35.99 -31.02 36.33
N GLU A 212 35.83 -31.71 35.20
CA GLU A 212 36.68 -31.49 34.03
C GLU A 212 36.10 -30.36 33.19
N LEU A 213 36.90 -29.32 32.98
CA LEU A 213 36.57 -28.24 32.07
C LEU A 213 37.07 -28.59 30.67
N SER A 214 36.20 -28.48 29.68
CA SER A 214 36.58 -28.65 28.28
C SER A 214 35.98 -27.55 27.40
N SER A 215 36.65 -27.23 26.30
CA SER A 215 36.24 -26.16 25.39
C SER A 215 36.51 -26.50 23.93
N SER A 216 35.72 -25.89 23.03
CA SER A 216 36.00 -25.88 21.60
C SER A 216 37.27 -25.11 21.22
N ALA A 217 37.83 -24.32 22.14
CA ALA A 217 38.98 -23.45 21.90
C ALA A 217 40.12 -23.73 22.90
N HIS A 218 41.37 -23.55 22.46
CA HIS A 218 42.54 -23.71 23.33
C HIS A 218 42.80 -22.44 24.15
N LEU A 219 42.18 -22.37 25.33
CA LEU A 219 42.25 -21.22 26.23
C LEU A 219 43.59 -21.14 26.99
N SER A 220 44.01 -19.93 27.35
CA SER A 220 45.29 -19.70 28.06
C SER A 220 45.24 -19.92 29.57
N GLU A 221 44.06 -20.08 30.14
CA GLU A 221 43.81 -20.36 31.56
C GLU A 221 42.53 -21.20 31.71
N GLU A 222 42.33 -21.82 32.88
CA GLU A 222 41.10 -22.53 33.28
C GLU A 222 39.98 -21.53 33.62
N ASN A 223 39.66 -20.66 32.65
CA ASN A 223 38.64 -19.63 32.77
C ASN A 223 38.00 -19.41 31.39
N PHE A 224 36.73 -19.78 31.25
CA PHE A 224 35.99 -19.68 29.98
C PHE A 224 35.76 -18.24 29.52
N HIS A 225 35.95 -17.24 30.38
CA HIS A 225 35.78 -15.82 30.04
C HIS A 225 37.04 -15.17 29.46
N GLN A 226 38.06 -15.95 29.13
CA GLN A 226 39.30 -15.48 28.53
C GLN A 226 39.17 -15.35 27.00
N LEU A 227 38.73 -14.17 26.54
CA LEU A 227 38.23 -13.94 25.18
C LEU A 227 39.31 -13.90 24.07
N ASP A 228 40.61 -13.80 24.40
CA ASP A 228 41.70 -13.64 23.42
C ASP A 228 42.05 -14.93 22.65
N LYS A 229 41.54 -16.08 23.12
CA LYS A 229 41.76 -17.40 22.53
C LYS A 229 40.53 -18.04 21.91
N TYR A 230 39.43 -17.31 21.83
CA TYR A 230 38.19 -17.82 21.23
C TYR A 230 38.40 -18.23 19.77
N GLY A 231 37.70 -19.29 19.37
CA GLY A 231 37.63 -19.72 17.98
C GLY A 231 36.87 -18.71 17.12
N ARG A 232 36.79 -18.97 15.81
CA ARG A 232 36.02 -18.14 14.87
C ARG A 232 34.83 -18.91 14.33
N ILE A 233 33.68 -18.25 14.26
CA ILE A 233 32.45 -18.78 13.65
C ILE A 233 32.07 -17.88 12.47
N LYS A 234 31.80 -18.48 11.31
CA LYS A 234 31.34 -17.78 10.11
C LYS A 234 29.87 -18.13 9.85
N PHE A 235 29.02 -17.10 9.76
CA PHE A 235 27.59 -17.26 9.44
C PHE A 235 27.42 -17.41 7.92
N VAL A 236 27.34 -18.64 7.44
CA VAL A 236 27.37 -18.93 6.01
C VAL A 236 26.21 -18.25 5.30
N LYS A 237 26.50 -17.51 4.22
CA LYS A 237 25.47 -16.84 3.41
C LYS A 237 24.40 -17.84 2.92
N PRO A 238 23.11 -17.45 2.93
CA PRO A 238 22.05 -18.27 2.32
C PRO A 238 22.37 -18.64 0.87
N PRO A 239 22.17 -19.90 0.45
CA PRO A 239 22.48 -20.32 -0.91
C PRO A 239 21.53 -19.67 -1.92
N VAL A 240 22.09 -19.14 -3.01
CA VAL A 240 21.31 -18.54 -4.11
C VAL A 240 20.60 -19.64 -4.90
N LEU A 241 19.36 -19.40 -5.29
CA LEU A 241 18.61 -20.31 -6.14
C LEU A 241 19.07 -20.17 -7.60
N THR A 242 19.16 -21.29 -8.30
CA THR A 242 19.44 -21.31 -9.75
C THR A 242 18.15 -21.62 -10.50
N GLY A 243 17.86 -20.85 -11.55
CA GLY A 243 16.68 -21.04 -12.37
C GLY A 243 16.26 -19.76 -13.11
N PRO A 244 15.40 -19.86 -14.14
CA PRO A 244 14.81 -18.69 -14.76
C PRO A 244 13.80 -18.09 -13.77
N PHE A 245 14.06 -16.86 -13.33
CA PHE A 245 13.15 -16.04 -12.51
C PHE A 245 12.58 -14.87 -13.31
N ASP A 246 12.58 -15.02 -14.63
CA ASP A 246 12.04 -14.12 -15.61
C ASP A 246 11.50 -14.92 -16.80
N ASN A 247 10.56 -14.34 -17.52
CA ASN A 247 9.95 -14.89 -18.71
C ASN A 247 9.98 -13.83 -19.83
N PRO A 248 11.06 -13.79 -20.63
CA PRO A 248 11.18 -12.85 -21.75
C PRO A 248 10.21 -13.16 -22.90
N SER A 249 9.48 -14.29 -22.84
CA SER A 249 8.48 -14.65 -23.85
C SER A 249 7.09 -14.06 -23.60
N SER A 250 6.92 -13.27 -22.52
CA SER A 250 5.69 -12.53 -22.27
C SER A 250 5.32 -11.65 -23.46
N ARG A 251 4.06 -11.73 -23.88
CA ARG A 251 3.45 -10.89 -24.92
C ARG A 251 2.39 -9.96 -24.36
N VAL A 252 2.24 -9.89 -23.04
CA VAL A 252 1.29 -9.01 -22.36
C VAL A 252 1.92 -7.61 -22.28
N ILE A 253 1.99 -6.94 -23.42
CA ILE A 253 2.56 -5.60 -23.60
C ILE A 253 1.58 -4.77 -24.44
N GLY A 254 1.44 -3.50 -24.09
CA GLY A 254 0.46 -2.56 -24.63
C GLY A 254 -0.97 -2.83 -24.14
N ALA A 255 -1.93 -2.41 -24.95
CA ALA A 255 -3.37 -2.53 -24.70
C ALA A 255 -4.10 -3.20 -25.87
N PRO A 256 -5.32 -3.76 -25.68
CA PRO A 256 -6.11 -4.40 -26.74
C PRO A 256 -6.77 -3.41 -27.72
N ILE A 257 -6.51 -2.11 -27.55
CA ILE A 257 -6.96 -0.99 -28.37
C ILE A 257 -5.75 -0.12 -28.69
N PRO A 258 -5.74 0.59 -29.83
CA PRO A 258 -4.64 1.48 -30.16
C PRO A 258 -4.44 2.55 -29.07
N PRO A 259 -3.20 3.02 -28.86
CA PRO A 259 -2.95 4.11 -27.93
C PRO A 259 -3.77 5.36 -28.32
N PRO A 260 -4.25 6.15 -27.35
CA PRO A 260 -4.90 7.43 -27.62
C PRO A 260 -4.01 8.37 -28.44
N PRO A 261 -4.58 9.32 -29.20
CA PRO A 261 -3.81 10.19 -30.08
C PRO A 261 -2.82 11.12 -29.36
N PHE A 262 -3.01 11.39 -28.06
CA PHE A 262 -2.14 12.21 -27.25
C PHE A 262 -1.69 11.50 -25.97
N LYS A 263 -0.53 11.90 -25.45
CA LYS A 263 -0.02 11.56 -24.12
C LYS A 263 0.38 12.83 -23.37
N ALA A 264 0.40 12.77 -22.04
CA ALA A 264 0.88 13.85 -21.20
C ALA A 264 2.39 13.72 -20.96
N VAL A 265 3.12 14.83 -21.04
CA VAL A 265 4.55 14.90 -20.68
C VAL A 265 4.79 16.13 -19.80
N ARG A 266 5.69 16.01 -18.82
CA ARG A 266 6.02 17.12 -17.92
C ARG A 266 6.54 18.31 -18.74
N LYS A 267 5.96 19.50 -18.53
CA LYS A 267 6.39 20.72 -19.23
C LYS A 267 7.45 21.49 -18.44
N TYR A 268 7.25 21.63 -17.13
CA TYR A 268 8.14 22.40 -16.27
C TYR A 268 8.76 21.48 -15.21
N GLU A 269 10.09 21.29 -15.30
CA GLU A 269 10.87 20.44 -14.38
C GLU A 269 11.64 21.27 -13.34
N HIS A 270 11.85 22.55 -13.60
CA HIS A 270 12.67 23.45 -12.77
C HIS A 270 11.93 24.07 -11.59
N PHE A 271 10.63 23.82 -11.43
CA PHE A 271 9.85 24.20 -10.25
C PHE A 271 8.76 23.17 -9.94
N GLU A 272 8.25 23.24 -8.71
CA GLU A 272 7.16 22.39 -8.22
C GLU A 272 6.13 23.24 -7.48
N LEU A 273 4.85 22.90 -7.67
CA LEU A 273 3.75 23.54 -6.97
C LEU A 273 3.26 22.59 -5.87
N LYS A 274 3.29 23.02 -4.62
CA LYS A 274 2.78 22.18 -3.52
C LYS A 274 1.25 22.20 -3.53
N THR A 275 0.61 21.07 -3.86
CA THR A 275 -0.87 20.92 -3.89
C THR A 275 -1.62 22.03 -4.67
N PRO A 276 -1.35 22.20 -5.98
CA PRO A 276 -2.03 23.16 -6.82
C PRO A 276 -3.41 22.64 -7.23
N ILE A 277 -4.40 23.53 -7.26
CA ILE A 277 -5.78 23.18 -7.63
C ILE A 277 -6.26 23.91 -8.87
N PHE A 278 -5.67 25.06 -9.22
CA PHE A 278 -6.08 25.84 -10.38
C PHE A 278 -4.89 26.56 -11.01
N LEU A 279 -4.92 26.73 -12.34
CA LEU A 279 -3.97 27.51 -13.12
C LEU A 279 -4.71 28.54 -13.99
N ALA A 280 -4.08 29.69 -14.21
CA ALA A 280 -4.45 30.63 -15.25
C ALA A 280 -3.21 31.34 -15.82
N LEU A 281 -3.34 31.89 -17.03
CA LEU A 281 -2.39 32.89 -17.52
C LEU A 281 -2.86 34.27 -17.11
N GLU A 282 -1.94 35.10 -16.61
CA GLU A 282 -2.24 36.50 -16.34
C GLU A 282 -2.34 37.29 -17.67
N PRO A 283 -3.47 37.99 -17.93
CA PRO A 283 -3.64 38.73 -19.16
C PRO A 283 -2.60 39.84 -19.33
N GLY A 284 -2.06 39.95 -20.55
CA GLY A 284 -1.05 40.96 -20.88
C GLY A 284 0.35 40.66 -20.38
N THR A 285 0.56 39.54 -19.69
CA THR A 285 1.88 39.06 -19.27
C THR A 285 2.16 37.68 -19.88
N ASN A 286 3.30 37.09 -19.51
CA ASN A 286 3.63 35.69 -19.82
C ASN A 286 3.75 34.87 -18.52
N GLU A 287 3.05 35.28 -17.46
CA GLU A 287 3.16 34.69 -16.13
C GLU A 287 2.01 33.71 -15.88
N LEU A 288 2.29 32.61 -15.19
CA LEU A 288 1.24 31.72 -14.69
C LEU A 288 0.79 32.20 -13.31
N LEU A 289 -0.51 32.13 -13.05
CA LEU A 289 -1.07 32.17 -11.70
C LEU A 289 -1.51 30.78 -11.29
N ALA A 290 -1.19 30.39 -10.07
CA ALA A 290 -1.63 29.14 -9.48
C ALA A 290 -2.31 29.38 -8.13
N VAL A 291 -3.45 28.73 -7.92
CA VAL A 291 -4.00 28.56 -6.58
C VAL A 291 -3.41 27.27 -6.00
N THR A 292 -2.72 27.39 -4.88
CA THR A 292 -2.05 26.27 -4.19
C THR A 292 -2.51 26.18 -2.74
N GLN A 293 -2.41 25.00 -2.14
CA GLN A 293 -2.66 24.81 -0.71
C GLN A 293 -1.34 24.58 0.05
N ASP A 294 -1.33 24.80 1.37
CA ASP A 294 -0.19 24.39 2.22
C ASP A 294 -0.16 22.85 2.39
N ASN A 295 -1.32 22.21 2.38
CA ASN A 295 -1.60 20.77 2.37
C ASN A 295 -3.08 20.57 1.94
N PRO A 296 -3.60 19.34 1.73
CA PRO A 296 -4.99 19.15 1.25
C PRO A 296 -6.08 19.82 2.11
N GLU A 297 -5.83 20.01 3.42
CA GLU A 297 -6.73 20.66 4.37
C GLU A 297 -6.24 22.07 4.78
N GLY A 298 -5.19 22.57 4.12
CA GLY A 298 -4.44 23.76 4.50
C GLY A 298 -4.96 25.04 3.86
N LYS A 299 -4.37 26.17 4.27
CA LYS A 299 -4.69 27.49 3.73
C LYS A 299 -4.34 27.58 2.25
N CYS A 300 -5.14 28.33 1.49
CA CYS A 300 -4.84 28.61 0.09
C CYS A 300 -3.90 29.81 -0.08
N ARG A 301 -3.11 29.75 -1.15
CA ARG A 301 -2.23 30.82 -1.63
C ARG A 301 -2.45 31.02 -3.11
N LEU A 302 -2.52 32.27 -3.53
CA LEU A 302 -2.38 32.65 -4.93
C LEU A 302 -0.91 32.98 -5.19
N VAL A 303 -0.30 32.26 -6.12
CA VAL A 303 1.13 32.37 -6.45
C VAL A 303 1.27 32.73 -7.92
N ARG A 304 2.12 33.71 -8.21
CA ARG A 304 2.59 34.03 -9.56
C ARG A 304 3.87 33.27 -9.84
N ILE A 305 3.98 32.75 -11.06
CA ILE A 305 5.08 31.89 -11.50
C ILE A 305 5.64 32.45 -12.80
N HIS A 306 6.92 32.82 -12.75
CA HIS A 306 7.66 33.16 -13.96
C HIS A 306 8.00 31.88 -14.71
N ARG A 307 7.35 31.65 -15.85
CA ARG A 307 7.38 30.37 -16.60
C ARG A 307 8.81 29.91 -16.93
N GLU A 308 9.67 30.85 -17.35
CA GLU A 308 11.03 30.52 -17.78
C GLU A 308 12.01 30.28 -16.61
N THR A 309 12.01 31.15 -15.59
CA THR A 309 12.96 31.07 -14.46
C THR A 309 12.47 30.15 -13.34
N GLY A 310 11.16 29.90 -13.26
CA GLY A 310 10.52 29.18 -12.14
C GLY A 310 10.37 30.02 -10.88
N GLU A 311 10.60 31.34 -10.94
CA GLU A 311 10.47 32.22 -9.77
C GLU A 311 9.02 32.26 -9.28
N LEU A 312 8.81 31.95 -8.00
CA LEU A 312 7.51 31.91 -7.35
C LEU A 312 7.32 33.14 -6.45
N THR A 313 6.30 33.95 -6.74
CA THR A 313 5.90 35.11 -5.94
C THR A 313 4.54 34.88 -5.31
N GLU A 314 4.46 34.81 -3.98
CA GLU A 314 3.17 34.74 -3.27
C GLU A 314 2.45 36.10 -3.38
N MET A 315 1.29 36.13 -4.05
CA MET A 315 0.51 37.35 -4.26
C MET A 315 -0.52 37.59 -3.16
N LEU A 316 -1.13 36.51 -2.65
CA LEU A 316 -2.18 36.57 -1.64
C LEU A 316 -2.24 35.26 -0.86
N ARG A 317 -2.35 35.37 0.47
CA ARG A 317 -2.65 34.24 1.36
C ARG A 317 -4.06 34.36 1.92
N MET A 318 -4.84 33.30 1.77
CA MET A 318 -6.27 33.26 2.11
C MET A 318 -6.50 32.33 3.31
N LYS A 319 -7.53 32.60 4.10
CA LYS A 319 -7.96 31.69 5.18
C LYS A 319 -8.94 30.64 4.64
N GLU A 320 -9.74 31.05 3.68
CA GLU A 320 -10.73 30.28 2.94
C GLU A 320 -10.08 29.37 1.89
N LEU A 321 -10.85 28.38 1.42
CA LEU A 321 -10.48 27.54 0.30
C LEU A 321 -10.85 28.25 -1.01
N ALA A 322 -9.86 28.56 -1.84
CA ALA A 322 -10.07 29.13 -3.18
C ALA A 322 -10.13 28.01 -4.21
N TYR A 323 -11.19 27.93 -5.02
CA TYR A 323 -11.35 26.87 -6.02
C TYR A 323 -11.10 27.33 -7.46
N ASN A 324 -11.28 28.62 -7.73
CA ASN A 324 -11.24 29.17 -9.07
C ASN A 324 -10.89 30.67 -9.05
N LEU A 325 -10.34 31.16 -10.17
CA LEU A 325 -10.05 32.57 -10.41
C LEU A 325 -10.46 32.93 -11.83
N CYS A 326 -11.03 34.13 -12.02
CA CYS A 326 -11.12 34.77 -13.33
C CYS A 326 -10.69 36.24 -13.27
N PHE A 327 -10.29 36.77 -14.42
CA PHE A 327 -9.92 38.18 -14.59
C PHE A 327 -11.12 38.97 -15.10
N HIS A 328 -11.22 40.23 -14.69
CA HIS A 328 -12.15 41.15 -15.32
C HIS A 328 -11.81 41.33 -16.82
N PRO A 329 -12.78 41.51 -17.73
CA PRO A 329 -12.49 41.78 -19.14
C PRO A 329 -11.60 43.01 -19.36
N ASP A 330 -11.68 43.98 -18.44
CA ASP A 330 -10.87 45.21 -18.40
C ASP A 330 -9.66 45.13 -17.43
N TYR A 331 -9.18 43.92 -17.12
CA TYR A 331 -8.10 43.69 -16.15
C TYR A 331 -6.85 44.55 -16.38
N ALA A 332 -6.48 44.80 -17.64
CA ALA A 332 -5.33 45.62 -17.98
C ALA A 332 -5.42 47.07 -17.44
N ASN A 333 -6.63 47.57 -17.24
CA ASN A 333 -6.87 48.94 -16.75
C ASN A 333 -7.27 48.98 -15.27
N ASN A 334 -8.08 48.02 -14.81
CA ASN A 334 -8.63 48.05 -13.45
C ASN A 334 -7.92 47.11 -12.45
N GLY A 335 -7.15 46.14 -12.93
CA GLY A 335 -6.47 45.14 -12.11
C GLY A 335 -7.41 44.18 -11.36
N TYR A 336 -8.69 44.09 -11.72
CA TYR A 336 -9.68 43.31 -10.96
C TYR A 336 -9.61 41.82 -11.27
N ILE A 337 -9.48 41.04 -10.20
CA ILE A 337 -9.64 39.57 -10.22
C ILE A 337 -10.81 39.17 -9.33
N PHE A 338 -11.43 38.05 -9.67
CA PHE A 338 -12.52 37.45 -8.92
C PHE A 338 -12.11 36.05 -8.48
N LEU A 339 -12.23 35.79 -7.19
CA LEU A 339 -11.90 34.51 -6.56
C LEU A 339 -13.18 33.84 -6.08
N GLY A 340 -13.40 32.62 -6.55
CA GLY A 340 -14.41 31.71 -6.03
C GLY A 340 -13.89 30.97 -4.80
N LEU A 341 -14.54 31.18 -3.67
CA LEU A 341 -14.07 30.80 -2.33
C LEU A 341 -15.12 30.00 -1.58
N ASN A 342 -14.69 29.26 -0.57
CA ASN A 342 -15.55 28.59 0.40
C ASN A 342 -14.89 28.57 1.78
N ASP A 343 -15.72 28.64 2.82
CA ASP A 343 -15.26 28.35 4.18
C ASP A 343 -14.66 26.93 4.25
N ALA A 344 -13.83 26.67 5.28
CA ALA A 344 -13.46 25.29 5.58
C ALA A 344 -14.73 24.45 5.80
N SER A 345 -14.75 23.21 5.31
CA SER A 345 -15.94 22.35 5.30
C SER A 345 -16.54 22.12 6.69
N GLY A 346 -17.86 22.28 6.83
CA GLY A 346 -18.61 22.06 8.07
C GLY A 346 -20.04 22.61 8.00
N ALA A 347 -20.88 22.23 8.97
CA ALA A 347 -22.24 22.75 9.05
C ALA A 347 -22.24 24.28 9.25
N GLY A 348 -22.99 25.00 8.41
CA GLY A 348 -23.05 26.47 8.44
C GLY A 348 -21.95 27.18 7.65
N SER A 349 -21.09 26.43 6.94
CA SER A 349 -20.14 26.99 5.98
C SER A 349 -20.86 27.69 4.82
N ASN A 350 -20.12 28.51 4.08
CA ASN A 350 -20.65 29.28 2.97
C ASN A 350 -19.65 29.33 1.81
N GLY A 351 -20.21 29.46 0.60
CA GLY A 351 -19.47 29.82 -0.60
C GLY A 351 -19.57 31.33 -0.86
N TYR A 352 -18.54 31.88 -1.50
CA TYR A 352 -18.45 33.30 -1.79
C TYR A 352 -17.74 33.56 -3.11
N VAL A 353 -18.01 34.72 -3.71
CA VAL A 353 -17.11 35.34 -4.70
C VAL A 353 -16.60 36.66 -4.14
N HIS A 354 -15.28 36.81 -4.11
CA HIS A 354 -14.62 38.06 -3.74
C HIS A 354 -13.89 38.67 -4.92
N ARG A 355 -13.99 40.00 -5.06
CA ARG A 355 -13.15 40.79 -5.97
C ARG A 355 -11.93 41.32 -5.21
N TYR A 356 -10.77 41.27 -5.84
CA TYR A 356 -9.54 41.92 -5.37
C TYR A 356 -8.93 42.76 -6.49
N THR A 357 -8.06 43.70 -6.11
CA THR A 357 -7.29 44.51 -7.07
C THR A 357 -5.83 44.09 -7.04
N VAL A 358 -5.30 43.72 -8.20
CA VAL A 358 -3.87 43.50 -8.45
C VAL A 358 -3.25 44.83 -8.85
N LYS A 359 -2.18 45.24 -8.17
CA LYS A 359 -1.40 46.42 -8.50
C LYS A 359 0.10 46.12 -8.36
N ASP A 360 0.87 46.45 -9.39
CA ASP A 360 2.32 46.21 -9.43
C ASP A 360 2.70 44.75 -9.10
N GLY A 361 1.87 43.80 -9.54
CA GLY A 361 2.06 42.36 -9.31
C GLY A 361 1.73 41.85 -7.91
N VAL A 362 1.17 42.70 -7.04
CA VAL A 362 0.79 42.36 -5.66
C VAL A 362 -0.70 42.60 -5.43
N ILE A 363 -1.33 41.78 -4.60
CA ILE A 363 -2.71 41.99 -4.14
C ILE A 363 -2.68 42.61 -2.75
N ALA A 364 -3.31 43.76 -2.61
CA ALA A 364 -3.57 44.38 -1.32
C ALA A 364 -4.84 43.74 -0.71
N PRO A 365 -4.75 42.94 0.38
CA PRO A 365 -5.91 42.23 0.92
C PRO A 365 -7.06 43.15 1.34
N GLU A 366 -6.78 44.40 1.67
CA GLU A 366 -7.76 45.42 2.00
C GLU A 366 -8.67 45.83 0.82
N THR A 367 -8.30 45.47 -0.42
CA THR A 367 -9.14 45.70 -1.62
C THR A 367 -10.25 44.66 -1.78
N GLN A 368 -10.30 43.68 -0.88
CA GLN A 368 -11.31 42.63 -0.86
C GLN A 368 -12.72 43.22 -0.83
N LYS A 369 -13.53 42.84 -1.82
CA LYS A 369 -14.95 43.16 -1.88
C LYS A 369 -15.78 41.91 -2.04
N LEU A 370 -16.76 41.71 -1.16
CA LEU A 370 -17.74 40.65 -1.29
C LEU A 370 -18.68 40.96 -2.47
N ILE A 371 -18.78 40.02 -3.41
CA ILE A 371 -19.70 40.10 -4.54
C ILE A 371 -20.99 39.35 -4.19
N ILE A 372 -20.89 38.05 -3.90
CA ILE A 372 -22.06 37.23 -3.57
C ILE A 372 -21.69 36.15 -2.56
N LYS A 373 -22.67 35.73 -1.75
CA LYS A 373 -22.57 34.72 -0.69
C LYS A 373 -23.73 33.74 -0.79
N TRP A 374 -23.48 32.45 -0.58
CA TRP A 374 -24.52 31.41 -0.47
C TRP A 374 -24.15 30.39 0.62
N PRO A 375 -25.14 29.68 1.22
CA PRO A 375 -24.87 28.57 2.14
C PRO A 375 -24.05 27.46 1.46
N SER A 376 -23.28 26.67 2.22
CA SER A 376 -22.47 25.59 1.67
C SER A 376 -22.16 24.54 2.74
N ASN A 377 -22.30 23.25 2.43
CA ASN A 377 -21.95 22.16 3.33
C ASN A 377 -21.45 20.93 2.55
N GLY A 378 -20.61 21.19 1.53
CA GLY A 378 -20.22 20.22 0.51
C GLY A 378 -20.76 20.63 -0.86
N HIS A 379 -20.21 20.01 -1.92
CA HIS A 379 -20.54 20.31 -3.32
C HIS A 379 -20.57 21.82 -3.61
N ASN A 380 -19.46 22.49 -3.36
CA ASN A 380 -19.48 23.94 -3.13
C ASN A 380 -19.72 24.77 -4.41
N GLY A 381 -19.29 24.26 -5.57
CA GLY A 381 -19.19 25.05 -6.80
C GLY A 381 -18.08 26.10 -6.73
N ALA A 382 -18.46 27.37 -6.86
CA ALA A 382 -17.58 28.54 -6.89
C ALA A 382 -16.66 28.67 -8.13
N ALA A 383 -16.96 28.01 -9.25
CA ALA A 383 -16.35 28.38 -10.53
C ALA A 383 -16.84 29.77 -10.97
N VAL A 384 -15.94 30.60 -11.49
CA VAL A 384 -16.25 31.95 -11.93
C VAL A 384 -15.70 32.20 -13.33
N THR A 385 -16.47 32.90 -14.17
CA THR A 385 -16.00 33.33 -15.49
C THR A 385 -16.79 34.54 -15.98
N PHE A 386 -16.20 35.35 -16.86
CA PHE A 386 -16.95 36.39 -17.57
C PHE A 386 -17.48 35.87 -18.89
N GLY A 387 -18.73 36.16 -19.19
CA GLY A 387 -19.30 35.97 -20.52
C GLY A 387 -18.86 37.08 -21.47
N LEU A 388 -19.01 36.86 -22.78
CA LEU A 388 -18.81 37.91 -23.79
C LEU A 388 -19.88 39.01 -23.73
N ASP A 389 -20.93 38.82 -22.92
CA ASP A 389 -21.94 39.81 -22.59
C ASP A 389 -21.51 40.76 -21.45
N GLY A 390 -20.28 40.60 -20.92
CA GLY A 390 -19.74 41.43 -19.82
C GLY A 390 -20.21 41.01 -18.43
N MET A 391 -21.02 39.95 -18.32
CA MET A 391 -21.57 39.52 -17.03
C MET A 391 -20.67 38.49 -16.36
N LEU A 392 -20.66 38.50 -15.02
CA LEU A 392 -19.99 37.50 -14.20
C LEU A 392 -20.92 36.30 -14.01
N TYR A 393 -20.47 35.12 -14.42
CA TYR A 393 -21.14 33.86 -14.19
C TYR A 393 -20.52 33.12 -13.00
N VAL A 394 -21.36 32.55 -12.13
CA VAL A 394 -20.93 31.86 -10.91
C VAL A 394 -21.68 30.54 -10.77
N THR A 395 -20.98 29.42 -10.60
CA THR A 395 -21.63 28.15 -10.26
C THR A 395 -21.78 28.00 -8.75
N THR A 396 -22.90 27.44 -8.31
CA THR A 396 -23.10 26.95 -6.94
C THR A 396 -23.56 25.49 -7.03
N GLY A 397 -23.07 24.63 -6.14
CA GLY A 397 -23.60 23.27 -6.05
C GLY A 397 -24.73 23.16 -5.01
N ASP A 398 -25.22 21.94 -4.80
CA ASP A 398 -26.39 21.68 -3.96
C ASP A 398 -26.20 21.96 -2.47
N GLY A 399 -24.95 22.22 -2.04
CA GLY A 399 -24.64 22.59 -0.66
C GLY A 399 -24.72 21.42 0.30
N THR A 400 -24.76 20.17 -0.18
CA THR A 400 -24.77 18.95 0.63
C THR A 400 -23.50 18.13 0.40
N SER A 401 -23.30 17.07 1.19
CA SER A 401 -22.17 16.15 1.02
C SER A 401 -22.51 14.86 0.27
N ASP A 402 -23.79 14.65 -0.11
CA ASP A 402 -24.26 13.35 -0.63
C ASP A 402 -25.54 13.47 -1.49
N SER A 403 -26.72 13.26 -0.89
CA SER A 403 -27.96 12.85 -1.58
C SER A 403 -28.97 13.97 -1.84
N ASP A 404 -28.57 15.25 -1.75
CA ASP A 404 -29.44 16.41 -1.94
C ASP A 404 -30.78 16.27 -1.18
N ASP A 405 -30.71 16.08 0.15
CA ASP A 405 -31.90 15.85 0.99
C ASP A 405 -32.89 17.04 0.94
N ASP A 406 -32.39 18.23 0.61
CA ASP A 406 -33.18 19.46 0.47
C ASP A 406 -33.80 19.64 -0.93
N ILE A 407 -33.52 18.73 -1.86
CA ILE A 407 -33.90 18.81 -3.28
C ILE A 407 -33.52 20.20 -3.85
N ALA A 408 -32.37 20.72 -3.43
CA ALA A 408 -31.83 22.02 -3.78
C ALA A 408 -31.71 22.20 -5.30
N GLY A 409 -31.43 21.11 -6.01
CA GLY A 409 -31.31 21.13 -7.46
C GLY A 409 -32.59 21.51 -8.21
N GLN A 410 -33.79 21.33 -7.62
CA GLN A 410 -35.06 21.64 -8.29
C GLN A 410 -35.81 22.84 -7.70
N ARG A 411 -35.33 23.38 -6.58
CA ARG A 411 -35.86 24.59 -5.94
C ARG A 411 -35.33 25.85 -6.62
N LEU A 412 -36.14 26.91 -6.68
CA LEU A 412 -35.77 28.16 -7.36
C LEU A 412 -35.62 29.35 -6.39
N ASP A 413 -36.03 29.21 -5.13
CA ASP A 413 -36.13 30.26 -4.11
C ASP A 413 -34.81 30.58 -3.38
N HIS A 414 -33.69 30.02 -3.85
CA HIS A 414 -32.37 30.11 -3.21
C HIS A 414 -31.24 29.97 -4.23
N LEU A 415 -30.01 30.18 -3.78
CA LEU A 415 -28.81 30.26 -4.63
C LEU A 415 -28.06 28.94 -4.81
N LEU A 416 -28.47 27.81 -4.23
CA LEU A 416 -27.75 26.53 -4.37
C LEU A 416 -28.11 25.82 -5.68
N ALA A 417 -27.20 25.01 -6.22
CA ALA A 417 -27.40 24.23 -7.43
C ALA A 417 -27.74 25.07 -8.68
N LYS A 418 -27.11 26.25 -8.80
CA LYS A 418 -27.38 27.23 -9.84
C LYS A 418 -26.15 27.55 -10.68
N LEU A 419 -26.40 27.98 -11.91
CA LEU A 419 -25.56 28.93 -12.60
C LEU A 419 -26.17 30.32 -12.40
N LEU A 420 -25.44 31.22 -11.75
CA LEU A 420 -25.82 32.60 -11.50
C LEU A 420 -25.21 33.51 -12.58
N ARG A 421 -25.88 34.62 -12.92
CA ARG A 421 -25.38 35.65 -13.84
C ARG A 421 -25.59 37.04 -13.23
N LEU A 422 -24.49 37.77 -13.04
CA LEU A 422 -24.42 39.00 -12.25
C LEU A 422 -23.79 40.14 -13.06
N ASP A 423 -24.31 41.35 -12.92
CA ASP A 423 -23.68 42.59 -13.42
C ASP A 423 -22.87 43.23 -12.29
N VAL A 424 -21.54 43.15 -12.38
CA VAL A 424 -20.63 43.72 -11.36
C VAL A 424 -20.16 45.13 -11.70
N ASP A 425 -20.32 45.57 -12.94
CA ASP A 425 -19.87 46.87 -13.43
C ASP A 425 -20.89 47.98 -13.16
N SER A 426 -22.19 47.64 -13.24
CA SER A 426 -23.28 48.57 -12.90
C SER A 426 -23.53 48.66 -11.39
N ALA A 427 -22.80 47.90 -10.58
CA ALA A 427 -22.98 47.85 -9.15
C ALA A 427 -22.32 49.03 -8.43
N ASN A 428 -22.97 49.52 -7.39
CA ASN A 428 -22.34 50.52 -6.52
C ASN A 428 -21.38 49.86 -5.51
N GLU A 429 -20.71 50.69 -4.72
CA GLU A 429 -19.75 50.17 -3.72
C GLU A 429 -20.41 49.35 -2.60
N GLN A 430 -21.71 49.53 -2.33
CA GLN A 430 -22.42 48.81 -1.27
C GLN A 430 -22.98 47.44 -1.69
N THR A 431 -23.45 47.27 -2.94
CA THR A 431 -24.21 46.07 -3.34
C THR A 431 -23.35 44.96 -3.96
N GLY A 432 -22.16 45.27 -4.48
CA GLY A 432 -21.24 44.29 -5.07
C GLY A 432 -21.64 43.79 -6.48
N TYR A 433 -22.93 43.64 -6.75
CA TYR A 433 -23.50 43.37 -8.06
C TYR A 433 -24.89 44.01 -8.22
N VAL A 434 -25.44 43.95 -9.43
CA VAL A 434 -26.84 44.14 -9.80
C VAL A 434 -27.30 42.90 -10.58
N VAL A 435 -28.57 42.53 -10.44
CA VAL A 435 -29.15 41.45 -11.25
C VAL A 435 -29.48 41.98 -12.64
N PRO A 436 -28.96 41.38 -13.73
CA PRO A 436 -29.34 41.77 -15.08
C PRO A 436 -30.84 41.61 -15.31
N ASN A 437 -31.50 42.65 -15.85
CA ASN A 437 -32.95 42.64 -16.09
C ASN A 437 -33.40 41.56 -17.09
N ASP A 438 -32.49 41.07 -17.92
CA ASP A 438 -32.72 40.03 -18.92
C ASP A 438 -32.40 38.61 -18.41
N ASN A 439 -32.12 38.44 -17.10
CA ASN A 439 -32.01 37.10 -16.51
C ASN A 439 -33.35 36.33 -16.63
N PRO A 440 -33.31 35.00 -16.88
CA PRO A 440 -34.51 34.21 -17.20
C PRO A 440 -35.54 34.11 -16.09
N PHE A 441 -35.17 34.35 -14.83
CA PHE A 441 -36.04 34.19 -13.67
C PHE A 441 -36.46 35.53 -13.05
N VAL A 442 -36.02 36.67 -13.60
CA VAL A 442 -36.46 37.99 -13.15
C VAL A 442 -37.97 38.14 -13.37
N GLY A 443 -38.68 38.56 -12.32
CA GLY A 443 -40.14 38.74 -12.34
C GLY A 443 -40.95 37.47 -12.10
N ARG A 444 -40.31 36.30 -11.92
CA ARG A 444 -40.98 35.06 -11.55
C ARG A 444 -41.07 34.94 -10.02
N GLU A 445 -42.29 34.84 -9.50
CA GLU A 445 -42.54 34.74 -8.06
C GLU A 445 -41.86 33.48 -7.47
N GLY A 446 -41.30 33.62 -6.26
CA GLY A 446 -40.64 32.52 -5.56
C GLY A 446 -39.32 32.07 -6.20
N THR A 447 -38.63 32.93 -6.95
CA THR A 447 -37.34 32.62 -7.56
C THR A 447 -36.24 33.62 -7.21
N ALA A 448 -35.01 33.13 -7.09
CA ALA A 448 -33.80 33.93 -6.95
C ALA A 448 -33.45 34.55 -8.32
N PRO A 449 -33.57 35.87 -8.48
CA PRO A 449 -33.47 36.53 -9.78
C PRO A 449 -32.05 36.48 -10.38
N GLU A 450 -31.03 36.18 -9.57
CA GLU A 450 -29.64 35.92 -9.98
C GLU A 450 -29.52 34.66 -10.87
N THR A 451 -30.50 33.75 -10.81
CA THR A 451 -30.47 32.47 -11.52
C THR A 451 -30.45 32.67 -13.04
N TYR A 452 -29.52 32.00 -13.71
CA TYR A 452 -29.47 31.87 -15.16
C TYR A 452 -29.87 30.47 -15.64
N ALA A 453 -29.46 29.44 -14.90
CA ALA A 453 -29.87 28.04 -15.05
C ALA A 453 -29.77 27.31 -13.70
N TYR A 454 -30.39 26.13 -13.56
CA TYR A 454 -30.45 25.39 -12.31
C TYR A 454 -30.39 23.86 -12.52
N GLY A 455 -30.24 23.11 -11.43
CA GLY A 455 -30.16 21.64 -11.46
C GLY A 455 -28.73 21.09 -11.50
N LEU A 456 -27.76 21.84 -10.96
CA LEU A 456 -26.39 21.34 -10.74
C LEU A 456 -26.30 20.53 -9.44
N ARG A 457 -25.37 19.59 -9.37
CA ARG A 457 -25.03 18.87 -8.14
C ARG A 457 -23.75 19.45 -7.55
N ASN A 458 -22.63 19.09 -8.18
CA ASN A 458 -21.29 19.43 -7.76
C ASN A 458 -20.50 19.95 -8.97
N PRO A 459 -20.74 21.20 -9.40
CA PRO A 459 -20.03 21.79 -10.53
C PRO A 459 -18.57 22.06 -10.17
N TRP A 460 -17.65 21.74 -11.08
CA TRP A 460 -16.20 21.90 -10.91
C TRP A 460 -15.64 23.04 -11.75
N ARG A 461 -15.04 22.79 -12.92
CA ARG A 461 -14.52 23.86 -13.79
C ARG A 461 -15.63 24.38 -14.70
N MET A 462 -15.61 25.70 -14.88
CA MET A 462 -16.42 26.42 -15.85
C MET A 462 -15.48 27.22 -16.76
N THR A 463 -15.79 27.29 -18.05
CA THR A 463 -15.01 28.10 -19.00
C THR A 463 -15.93 28.77 -20.02
N THR A 464 -15.72 30.07 -20.23
CA THR A 464 -16.23 30.78 -21.40
C THR A 464 -15.26 30.64 -22.57
N ASP A 465 -15.75 30.15 -23.71
CA ASP A 465 -15.06 30.23 -24.99
C ASP A 465 -14.94 31.72 -25.42
N ALA A 466 -13.72 32.25 -25.40
CA ALA A 466 -13.45 33.64 -25.74
C ALA A 466 -13.75 33.99 -27.22
N ARG A 467 -13.86 33.02 -28.13
CA ARG A 467 -14.20 33.25 -29.54
C ARG A 467 -15.69 33.08 -29.81
N SER A 468 -16.32 32.06 -29.25
CA SER A 468 -17.72 31.74 -29.55
C SER A 468 -18.72 32.26 -28.52
N GLY A 469 -18.27 32.64 -27.32
CA GLY A 469 -19.13 33.01 -26.19
C GLY A 469 -19.89 31.86 -25.54
N GLN A 470 -19.56 30.61 -25.88
CA GLN A 470 -20.18 29.43 -25.26
C GLN A 470 -19.61 29.23 -23.85
N ILE A 471 -20.47 28.91 -22.89
CA ILE A 471 -20.03 28.59 -21.53
C ILE A 471 -20.20 27.09 -21.30
N TRP A 472 -19.13 26.45 -20.83
CA TRP A 472 -19.07 25.02 -20.55
C TRP A 472 -18.89 24.78 -19.06
N ILE A 473 -19.59 23.79 -18.51
CA ILE A 473 -19.54 23.42 -17.09
C ILE A 473 -19.32 21.91 -16.96
N GLY A 474 -18.31 21.52 -16.18
CA GLY A 474 -18.20 20.15 -15.65
C GLY A 474 -18.98 19.98 -14.36
N ASN A 475 -19.71 18.88 -14.22
CA ASN A 475 -20.54 18.57 -13.07
C ASN A 475 -20.44 17.08 -12.71
N ASN A 476 -20.20 16.80 -11.44
CA ASN A 476 -20.08 15.43 -10.96
C ASN A 476 -21.42 14.87 -10.52
N GLY A 477 -21.68 13.61 -10.87
CA GLY A 477 -22.81 12.84 -10.35
C GLY A 477 -22.53 12.31 -8.96
N GLN A 478 -23.54 11.62 -8.44
CA GLN A 478 -23.52 10.89 -7.19
C GLN A 478 -23.10 9.43 -7.41
N ASP A 479 -23.87 8.66 -8.20
CA ASP A 479 -23.81 7.20 -8.21
C ASP A 479 -23.53 6.61 -9.59
N LEU A 480 -24.02 7.24 -10.67
CA LEU A 480 -24.10 6.57 -11.97
C LEU A 480 -23.40 7.29 -13.13
N TRP A 481 -23.41 8.62 -13.17
CA TRP A 481 -22.96 9.37 -14.36
C TRP A 481 -22.27 10.68 -14.02
N GLU A 482 -21.28 11.04 -14.82
CA GLU A 482 -20.61 12.35 -14.86
C GLU A 482 -21.12 13.18 -16.04
N GLN A 483 -21.15 14.52 -15.95
CA GLN A 483 -21.76 15.40 -16.97
C GLN A 483 -20.91 16.60 -17.40
N ILE A 484 -20.99 16.93 -18.69
CA ILE A 484 -20.62 18.22 -19.27
C ILE A 484 -21.86 18.92 -19.81
N TYR A 485 -22.08 20.16 -19.41
CA TYR A 485 -23.15 21.02 -19.91
C TYR A 485 -22.58 22.17 -20.75
N LEU A 486 -23.05 22.29 -21.99
CA LEU A 486 -23.05 23.56 -22.70
C LEU A 486 -24.24 24.39 -22.22
N VAL A 487 -23.96 25.54 -21.61
CA VAL A 487 -24.96 26.37 -20.94
C VAL A 487 -26.04 26.86 -21.90
N GLN A 488 -27.29 26.76 -21.46
CA GLN A 488 -28.47 27.31 -22.13
C GLN A 488 -29.26 28.18 -21.15
N ARG A 489 -29.76 29.32 -21.63
CA ARG A 489 -30.56 30.26 -20.82
C ARG A 489 -31.82 29.55 -20.29
N GLY A 490 -31.99 29.54 -18.97
CA GLY A 490 -33.17 28.96 -18.30
C GLY A 490 -33.18 27.43 -18.22
N ALA A 491 -32.05 26.76 -18.48
CA ALA A 491 -31.98 25.30 -18.42
C ALA A 491 -32.26 24.76 -17.01
N ASN A 492 -32.95 23.61 -16.96
CA ASN A 492 -33.07 22.74 -15.80
C ASN A 492 -32.29 21.45 -16.06
N TRP A 493 -31.16 21.23 -15.39
CA TRP A 493 -30.33 20.04 -15.56
C TRP A 493 -30.78 18.83 -14.73
N GLY A 494 -31.90 18.94 -14.03
CA GLY A 494 -32.65 17.79 -13.51
C GLY A 494 -32.18 17.23 -12.17
N TRP A 495 -31.00 17.60 -11.66
CA TRP A 495 -30.58 17.16 -10.32
C TRP A 495 -31.59 17.59 -9.26
N SER A 496 -32.08 16.75 -8.36
CA SER A 496 -31.71 15.35 -8.09
C SER A 496 -32.78 14.33 -8.52
N VAL A 497 -33.70 14.72 -9.43
CA VAL A 497 -34.67 13.80 -10.06
C VAL A 497 -33.99 12.98 -11.16
N TYR A 498 -33.08 13.61 -11.88
CA TYR A 498 -32.23 13.00 -12.90
C TYR A 498 -30.75 13.17 -12.53
N GLU A 499 -29.96 12.19 -12.95
CA GLU A 499 -28.51 12.25 -12.91
C GLU A 499 -28.00 12.14 -14.36
N GLY A 500 -27.59 13.28 -14.92
CA GLY A 500 -27.39 13.41 -16.36
C GLY A 500 -28.68 13.09 -17.12
N SER A 501 -28.62 12.29 -18.18
CA SER A 501 -29.83 11.91 -18.91
C SER A 501 -30.66 10.81 -18.25
N LYS A 502 -30.21 10.24 -17.11
CA LYS A 502 -30.81 9.04 -16.52
C LYS A 502 -31.73 9.36 -15.34
N PRO A 503 -32.84 8.62 -15.19
CA PRO A 503 -33.64 8.65 -13.96
C PRO A 503 -32.79 8.35 -12.72
N PHE A 504 -32.98 9.11 -11.66
CA PHE A 504 -32.32 8.89 -10.37
C PHE A 504 -33.37 8.69 -9.27
N TYR A 505 -33.89 9.77 -8.67
CA TYR A 505 -35.02 9.72 -7.73
C TYR A 505 -36.30 10.27 -8.37
N LEU A 506 -36.98 9.43 -9.16
CA LEU A 506 -38.21 9.82 -9.87
C LEU A 506 -39.39 10.14 -8.94
N GLU A 507 -39.31 9.75 -7.68
CA GLU A 507 -40.26 10.12 -6.64
C GLU A 507 -40.12 11.58 -6.18
N ARG A 508 -38.99 12.23 -6.47
CA ARG A 508 -38.80 13.66 -6.19
C ARG A 508 -39.53 14.51 -7.23
N GLN A 509 -39.99 15.69 -6.82
CA GLN A 509 -40.66 16.61 -7.73
C GLN A 509 -39.66 17.32 -8.63
N LEU A 510 -39.81 17.13 -9.94
CA LEU A 510 -39.08 17.95 -10.92
C LEU A 510 -39.57 19.39 -10.83
N GLY A 511 -38.61 20.31 -10.93
CA GLY A 511 -38.86 21.73 -11.06
C GLY A 511 -39.76 22.03 -12.26
N PRO A 512 -40.31 23.25 -12.30
CA PRO A 512 -41.36 23.63 -13.24
C PRO A 512 -40.91 23.69 -14.72
N ASP A 513 -39.60 23.68 -14.99
CA ASP A 513 -39.03 23.73 -16.34
C ASP A 513 -38.56 22.34 -16.79
N PRO A 514 -38.63 22.02 -18.10
CA PRO A 514 -38.31 20.69 -18.61
C PRO A 514 -36.82 20.34 -18.44
N HIS A 515 -36.57 19.05 -18.18
CA HIS A 515 -35.21 18.52 -18.06
C HIS A 515 -34.41 18.69 -19.35
N THR A 516 -33.27 19.37 -19.23
CA THR A 516 -32.26 19.61 -20.26
C THR A 516 -31.12 18.63 -20.09
N LYS A 517 -30.92 17.76 -21.09
CA LYS A 517 -29.89 16.72 -21.05
C LYS A 517 -28.46 17.29 -21.15
N PRO A 518 -27.46 16.59 -20.59
CA PRO A 518 -26.06 16.95 -20.76
C PRO A 518 -25.62 16.91 -22.22
N THR A 519 -24.60 17.72 -22.54
CA THR A 519 -23.98 17.75 -23.87
C THR A 519 -23.06 16.55 -24.07
N PHE A 520 -22.27 16.21 -23.05
CA PHE A 520 -21.53 14.95 -22.93
C PHE A 520 -21.81 14.34 -21.56
N GLU A 521 -21.88 13.01 -21.48
CA GLU A 521 -22.06 12.26 -20.23
C GLU A 521 -21.27 10.96 -20.27
N HIS A 522 -20.74 10.55 -19.12
CA HIS A 522 -19.93 9.35 -18.97
C HIS A 522 -20.45 8.48 -17.83
N ALA A 523 -20.55 7.17 -18.04
CA ALA A 523 -20.97 6.24 -17.00
C ALA A 523 -19.86 6.08 -15.94
N HIS A 524 -20.24 5.72 -14.72
CA HIS A 524 -19.28 5.43 -13.65
C HIS A 524 -18.37 4.20 -13.88
N SER A 525 -18.67 3.43 -14.93
CA SER A 525 -17.78 2.39 -15.46
C SER A 525 -16.66 2.93 -16.35
N GLU A 526 -16.70 4.23 -16.71
CA GLU A 526 -15.75 4.96 -17.57
C GLU A 526 -15.06 6.10 -16.81
N ALA A 527 -15.80 7.00 -16.16
CA ALA A 527 -15.35 8.20 -15.43
C ALA A 527 -15.95 8.27 -14.01
N ARG A 528 -15.49 9.14 -13.09
CA ARG A 528 -15.98 9.16 -11.69
C ARG A 528 -16.02 10.53 -11.00
N SER A 529 -15.19 11.48 -11.44
CA SER A 529 -15.08 12.81 -10.86
C SER A 529 -14.59 13.77 -11.92
N LEU A 530 -15.52 14.25 -12.74
CA LEU A 530 -15.22 15.01 -13.94
C LEU A 530 -14.85 16.46 -13.62
N THR A 531 -13.62 16.84 -13.94
CA THR A 531 -13.05 18.14 -13.60
C THR A 531 -13.64 19.27 -14.46
N GLY A 532 -13.97 18.99 -15.72
CA GLY A 532 -14.23 20.00 -16.76
C GLY A 532 -12.93 20.40 -17.46
N GLY A 533 -12.92 21.50 -18.21
CA GLY A 533 -11.73 21.97 -18.91
C GLY A 533 -11.95 23.23 -19.74
N ILE A 534 -11.32 23.32 -20.92
CA ILE A 534 -11.21 24.55 -21.73
C ILE A 534 -11.56 24.32 -23.20
N VAL A 535 -11.82 25.38 -23.96
CA VAL A 535 -11.85 25.30 -25.44
C VAL A 535 -10.46 25.65 -25.98
N TYR A 536 -9.88 24.75 -26.77
CA TYR A 536 -8.52 24.92 -27.31
C TYR A 536 -8.53 25.65 -28.66
N TYR A 537 -7.64 26.62 -28.84
CA TYR A 537 -7.50 27.38 -30.09
C TYR A 537 -6.06 27.52 -30.59
N GLY A 538 -5.10 26.88 -29.93
CA GLY A 538 -3.70 26.90 -30.35
C GLY A 538 -3.46 26.30 -31.75
N ASP A 539 -2.39 26.74 -32.39
CA ASP A 539 -2.03 26.33 -33.76
C ASP A 539 -1.30 24.98 -33.81
N LYS A 540 -0.81 24.46 -32.67
CA LYS A 540 -0.07 23.20 -32.60
C LYS A 540 -0.92 21.99 -32.98
N TYR A 541 -2.21 21.99 -32.62
CA TYR A 541 -3.13 20.89 -32.88
C TYR A 541 -4.39 21.38 -33.63
N PRO A 542 -4.30 21.63 -34.95
CA PRO A 542 -5.40 22.16 -35.76
C PRO A 542 -6.70 21.35 -35.66
N GLU A 543 -6.60 20.04 -35.47
CA GLU A 543 -7.73 19.13 -35.32
C GLU A 543 -8.53 19.34 -34.03
N LEU A 544 -7.91 19.93 -33.00
CA LEU A 544 -8.53 20.24 -31.71
C LEU A 544 -9.06 21.68 -31.65
N GLN A 545 -8.81 22.53 -32.66
CA GLN A 545 -9.27 23.92 -32.62
C GLN A 545 -10.80 24.02 -32.51
N GLY A 546 -11.26 24.78 -31.51
CA GLY A 546 -12.67 24.96 -31.15
C GLY A 546 -13.31 23.71 -30.52
N ALA A 547 -12.51 22.72 -30.11
CA ALA A 547 -13.00 21.60 -29.31
C ALA A 547 -12.88 21.94 -27.82
N TYR A 548 -13.91 21.56 -27.06
CA TYR A 548 -13.86 21.57 -25.61
C TYR A 548 -13.10 20.34 -25.12
N ILE A 549 -11.98 20.58 -24.47
CA ILE A 549 -11.09 19.58 -23.88
C ILE A 549 -11.39 19.52 -22.39
N TYR A 550 -11.61 18.33 -21.85
CA TYR A 550 -11.88 18.12 -20.43
C TYR A 550 -11.37 16.75 -19.98
N GLY A 551 -11.30 16.55 -18.67
CA GLY A 551 -10.83 15.29 -18.11
C GLY A 551 -11.46 14.97 -16.77
N ASP A 552 -11.06 13.80 -16.25
CA ASP A 552 -11.59 13.21 -15.04
C ASP A 552 -10.49 13.05 -13.98
N TYR A 553 -10.76 13.53 -12.76
CA TYR A 553 -9.80 13.53 -11.65
C TYR A 553 -9.45 12.11 -11.17
N SER A 554 -10.39 11.18 -11.19
CA SER A 554 -10.20 9.86 -10.59
C SER A 554 -9.54 8.86 -11.55
N THR A 555 -9.81 8.98 -12.85
CA THR A 555 -9.35 8.05 -13.88
C THR A 555 -8.21 8.61 -14.72
N GLY A 556 -8.02 9.94 -14.75
CA GLY A 556 -7.00 10.61 -15.56
C GLY A 556 -7.28 10.61 -17.07
N LYS A 557 -8.47 10.16 -17.49
CA LYS A 557 -8.91 10.20 -18.89
C LYS A 557 -9.20 11.63 -19.34
N ILE A 558 -8.91 11.89 -20.63
CA ILE A 558 -9.11 13.20 -21.27
C ILE A 558 -9.88 13.00 -22.57
N TRP A 559 -10.96 13.77 -22.72
CA TRP A 559 -11.80 13.79 -23.91
C TRP A 559 -11.76 15.14 -24.58
N ALA A 560 -12.11 15.13 -25.87
CA ALA A 560 -12.35 16.32 -26.65
C ALA A 560 -13.70 16.20 -27.37
N GLY A 561 -14.47 17.28 -27.36
CA GLY A 561 -15.74 17.36 -28.06
C GLY A 561 -15.89 18.67 -28.80
N LYS A 562 -16.29 18.62 -30.08
CA LYS A 562 -16.56 19.82 -30.88
C LYS A 562 -18.06 20.02 -31.03
N HIS A 563 -18.53 21.23 -30.75
CA HIS A 563 -19.94 21.61 -30.85
C HIS A 563 -20.09 22.87 -31.70
N ASN A 564 -21.09 22.91 -32.59
CA ASN A 564 -21.27 24.03 -33.52
C ASN A 564 -22.34 25.05 -33.07
N GLY A 565 -22.72 25.00 -31.79
CA GLY A 565 -23.81 25.79 -31.20
C GLY A 565 -25.21 25.20 -31.39
N LYS A 566 -25.38 24.19 -32.26
CA LYS A 566 -26.67 23.50 -32.46
C LYS A 566 -26.62 22.01 -32.12
N ARG A 567 -25.49 21.35 -32.40
CA ARG A 567 -25.28 19.93 -32.14
C ARG A 567 -23.81 19.61 -31.93
N VAL A 568 -23.56 18.47 -31.29
CA VAL A 568 -22.24 17.83 -31.24
C VAL A 568 -21.84 17.45 -32.67
N VAL A 569 -20.63 17.85 -33.07
CA VAL A 569 -19.99 17.52 -34.35
C VAL A 569 -19.22 16.21 -34.21
N TRP A 570 -18.41 16.10 -33.16
CA TRP A 570 -17.70 14.88 -32.78
C TRP A 570 -17.34 14.93 -31.30
N HIS A 571 -17.11 13.75 -30.70
CA HIS A 571 -16.67 13.58 -29.32
C HIS A 571 -15.85 12.29 -29.24
N LYS A 572 -14.66 12.34 -28.62
CA LYS A 572 -13.75 11.18 -28.48
C LYS A 572 -12.80 11.34 -27.30
N GLU A 573 -12.36 10.22 -26.74
CA GLU A 573 -11.18 10.17 -25.86
C GLU A 573 -9.94 10.55 -26.68
N ILE A 574 -9.07 11.39 -26.10
CA ILE A 574 -7.84 11.85 -26.76
C ILE A 574 -6.57 11.50 -25.99
N ALA A 575 -6.66 11.27 -24.68
CA ALA A 575 -5.57 10.76 -23.86
C ALA A 575 -6.10 9.90 -22.71
N ASP A 576 -5.33 8.89 -22.34
CA ASP A 576 -5.57 8.01 -21.18
C ASP A 576 -4.33 8.11 -20.31
N SER A 577 -4.47 8.73 -19.13
CA SER A 577 -3.37 8.94 -18.18
C SER A 577 -3.81 8.49 -16.79
N GLN A 578 -2.90 8.42 -15.83
CA GLN A 578 -3.27 8.20 -14.41
C GLN A 578 -3.15 9.49 -13.58
N MET A 579 -3.19 10.68 -14.20
CA MET A 579 -3.10 11.96 -13.50
C MET A 579 -4.35 12.26 -12.68
N ALA A 580 -4.18 12.90 -11.52
CA ALA A 580 -5.29 13.48 -10.76
C ALA A 580 -5.62 14.88 -11.31
N ILE A 581 -6.33 14.92 -12.43
CA ILE A 581 -6.52 16.13 -13.25
C ILE A 581 -7.30 17.21 -12.50
N ALA A 582 -6.66 18.33 -12.16
CA ALA A 582 -7.29 19.44 -11.43
C ALA A 582 -7.64 20.66 -12.29
N CYS A 583 -6.94 20.86 -13.41
CA CYS A 583 -7.10 22.04 -14.26
C CYS A 583 -6.53 21.80 -15.67
N PHE A 584 -7.09 22.50 -16.66
CA PHE A 584 -6.55 22.62 -18.01
C PHE A 584 -6.26 24.09 -18.30
N LEU A 585 -5.24 24.36 -19.11
CA LEU A 585 -4.88 25.71 -19.55
C LEU A 585 -4.26 25.66 -20.95
N GLU A 586 -4.60 26.61 -21.83
CA GLU A 586 -3.80 26.88 -23.02
C GLU A 586 -2.79 27.96 -22.65
N ASP A 587 -1.50 27.70 -22.84
CA ASP A 587 -0.47 28.68 -22.55
C ASP A 587 -0.05 29.54 -23.75
N ALA A 588 0.84 30.51 -23.54
CA ALA A 588 1.22 31.45 -24.59
C ALA A 588 2.04 30.81 -25.72
N ASP A 589 2.51 29.57 -25.54
CA ASP A 589 3.20 28.81 -26.58
C ASP A 589 2.20 27.97 -27.41
N GLY A 590 0.91 28.08 -27.12
CA GLY A 590 -0.16 27.25 -27.68
C GLY A 590 -0.14 25.81 -27.20
N ASP A 591 0.57 25.50 -26.11
CA ASP A 591 0.52 24.17 -25.51
C ASP A 591 -0.76 24.00 -24.70
N LEU A 592 -1.37 22.82 -24.83
CA LEU A 592 -2.48 22.39 -24.00
C LEU A 592 -1.94 21.75 -22.73
N LEU A 593 -2.04 22.48 -21.61
CA LEU A 593 -1.54 22.08 -20.31
C LEU A 593 -2.59 21.34 -19.49
N VAL A 594 -2.12 20.41 -18.66
CA VAL A 594 -2.90 19.62 -17.71
C VAL A 594 -2.20 19.64 -16.35
N LEU A 595 -2.91 20.04 -15.30
CA LEU A 595 -2.41 20.07 -13.93
C LEU A 595 -2.71 18.74 -13.23
N ASP A 596 -1.66 18.04 -12.77
CA ASP A 596 -1.79 16.85 -11.92
C ASP A 596 -1.66 17.24 -10.43
N TYR A 597 -2.74 17.06 -9.67
CA TYR A 597 -2.77 17.37 -8.24
C TYR A 597 -1.86 16.47 -7.39
N GLN A 598 -1.77 15.16 -7.71
CA GLN A 598 -1.20 14.16 -6.79
C GLN A 598 0.32 13.95 -6.98
N ASN A 599 0.89 14.22 -8.16
CA ASN A 599 2.34 14.09 -8.41
C ASN A 599 3.13 15.33 -8.01
N GLY A 600 2.95 15.84 -6.79
CA GLY A 600 3.65 17.06 -6.37
C GLY A 600 3.26 18.29 -7.19
N GLY A 601 2.06 18.31 -7.78
CA GLY A 601 1.55 19.45 -8.53
C GLY A 601 2.16 19.67 -9.91
N GLU A 602 2.50 18.60 -10.61
CA GLU A 602 3.10 18.65 -11.95
C GLU A 602 2.21 19.35 -12.98
N ILE A 603 2.83 20.22 -13.78
CA ILE A 603 2.21 20.82 -14.96
C ILE A 603 2.71 20.06 -16.19
N ASN A 604 1.79 19.35 -16.83
CA ASN A 604 2.05 18.56 -18.02
C ASN A 604 1.52 19.27 -19.26
N LYS A 605 2.05 18.93 -20.44
CA LYS A 605 1.48 19.30 -21.74
C LYS A 605 1.05 18.05 -22.49
N LEU A 606 -0.02 18.15 -23.27
CA LEU A 606 -0.38 17.11 -24.22
C LEU A 606 0.48 17.20 -25.48
N VAL A 607 1.02 16.07 -25.89
CA VAL A 607 1.80 15.88 -27.13
C VAL A 607 1.26 14.69 -27.91
N PRO A 608 1.44 14.63 -29.24
CA PRO A 608 1.07 13.45 -30.03
C PRO A 608 1.67 12.19 -29.41
N ASN A 609 0.88 11.13 -29.35
CA ASN A 609 1.32 9.87 -28.77
C ASN A 609 2.20 9.11 -29.77
N ASP A 610 3.42 8.81 -29.35
CA ASP A 610 4.44 8.05 -30.09
C ASP A 610 4.56 6.59 -29.60
N GLN A 611 3.69 6.16 -28.67
CA GLN A 611 3.64 4.79 -28.19
C GLN A 611 3.38 3.81 -29.34
N GLU A 612 4.06 2.67 -29.29
CA GLU A 612 3.87 1.60 -30.25
C GLU A 612 2.47 0.97 -30.11
N ASP A 613 1.77 0.79 -31.24
CA ASP A 613 0.44 0.18 -31.27
C ASP A 613 0.53 -1.36 -31.22
N TYR A 614 0.42 -1.91 -30.00
CA TYR A 614 0.35 -3.34 -29.77
C TYR A 614 -1.07 -3.92 -29.90
N SER A 615 -2.10 -3.15 -30.25
CA SER A 615 -3.52 -3.58 -30.20
C SER A 615 -3.85 -4.81 -31.03
N ARG A 616 -3.09 -5.00 -32.13
CA ARG A 616 -3.22 -6.17 -33.01
C ARG A 616 -2.52 -7.41 -32.47
N SER A 617 -1.42 -7.24 -31.74
CA SER A 617 -0.63 -8.32 -31.15
C SER A 617 -1.00 -8.62 -29.69
N PHE A 618 -1.77 -7.75 -29.05
CA PHE A 618 -2.18 -7.92 -27.66
C PHE A 618 -2.94 -9.24 -27.48
N PRO A 619 -2.59 -10.07 -26.49
CA PRO A 619 -3.17 -11.39 -26.32
C PRO A 619 -4.67 -11.30 -26.03
N ARG A 620 -5.50 -11.90 -26.90
CA ARG A 620 -6.95 -12.01 -26.69
C ARG A 620 -7.36 -13.34 -26.04
N ARG A 621 -6.44 -14.29 -26.00
CA ARG A 621 -6.54 -15.55 -25.27
C ARG A 621 -5.34 -15.71 -24.33
N LEU A 622 -5.49 -16.47 -23.25
CA LEU A 622 -4.35 -16.79 -22.38
C LEU A 622 -3.27 -17.58 -23.13
N SER A 623 -3.67 -18.42 -24.09
CA SER A 623 -2.74 -19.15 -24.96
C SER A 623 -1.85 -18.25 -25.81
N ASP A 624 -2.29 -17.02 -26.10
CA ASP A 624 -1.51 -16.04 -26.88
C ASP A 624 -0.54 -15.22 -25.99
N SER A 625 -0.67 -15.30 -24.66
CA SER A 625 0.05 -14.41 -23.72
C SER A 625 1.55 -14.66 -23.60
N GLY A 626 2.01 -15.86 -23.99
CA GLY A 626 3.39 -16.31 -23.74
C GLY A 626 3.69 -16.65 -22.27
N LEU A 627 2.72 -16.50 -21.35
CA LEU A 627 2.90 -16.78 -19.92
C LEU A 627 2.67 -18.25 -19.55
N PHE A 628 1.98 -19.02 -20.41
CA PHE A 628 1.62 -20.41 -20.17
C PHE A 628 2.44 -21.37 -21.03
N SER A 629 2.86 -22.48 -20.43
CA SER A 629 3.38 -23.63 -21.17
C SER A 629 2.24 -24.57 -21.58
N ASP A 630 1.21 -24.69 -20.74
CA ASP A 630 -0.06 -25.34 -21.05
C ASP A 630 -1.20 -24.61 -20.32
N VAL A 631 -2.15 -24.05 -21.07
CA VAL A 631 -3.30 -23.33 -20.50
C VAL A 631 -4.33 -24.30 -19.92
N ALA A 632 -4.55 -25.46 -20.54
CA ALA A 632 -5.61 -26.38 -20.14
C ALA A 632 -5.33 -26.98 -18.75
N SER A 633 -4.07 -27.34 -18.49
CA SER A 633 -3.61 -27.77 -17.17
C SER A 633 -3.25 -26.61 -16.23
N TYR A 634 -3.41 -25.36 -16.66
CA TYR A 634 -3.02 -24.15 -15.93
C TYR A 634 -1.54 -24.14 -15.49
N LYS A 635 -0.64 -24.58 -16.37
CA LYS A 635 0.81 -24.59 -16.14
C LYS A 635 1.43 -23.33 -16.74
N LEU A 636 1.87 -22.41 -15.90
CA LEU A 636 2.67 -21.26 -16.33
C LEU A 636 4.05 -21.72 -16.84
N LYS A 637 4.72 -20.90 -17.65
CA LYS A 637 6.11 -21.14 -18.02
C LYS A 637 7.04 -20.93 -16.82
N GLU A 638 8.23 -21.52 -16.89
CA GLU A 638 9.32 -21.20 -15.97
C GLU A 638 9.60 -19.69 -15.97
N GLY A 639 10.02 -19.13 -14.83
CA GLY A 639 10.09 -17.68 -14.62
C GLY A 639 8.87 -17.04 -13.95
N ALA A 640 7.72 -17.72 -13.93
CA ALA A 640 6.57 -17.26 -13.15
C ALA A 640 6.72 -17.65 -11.67
N ILE A 641 6.92 -16.67 -10.80
CA ILE A 641 7.15 -16.88 -9.36
C ILE A 641 5.82 -16.94 -8.63
N PRO A 642 5.41 -18.09 -8.07
CA PRO A 642 4.15 -18.20 -7.35
C PRO A 642 4.22 -17.49 -5.99
N TYR A 643 3.10 -16.96 -5.53
CA TYR A 643 2.99 -16.39 -4.18
C TYR A 643 1.59 -16.52 -3.57
N GLY A 644 1.56 -16.52 -2.24
CA GLY A 644 0.39 -16.45 -1.38
C GLY A 644 0.38 -15.16 -0.56
N VAL A 645 -0.78 -14.88 0.04
CA VAL A 645 -1.00 -13.71 0.89
C VAL A 645 -1.58 -14.17 2.22
N ASN A 646 -1.20 -13.52 3.33
CA ASN A 646 -1.70 -13.82 4.67
C ASN A 646 -3.22 -13.57 4.81
N SER A 647 -3.70 -12.44 4.31
CA SER A 647 -5.11 -12.04 4.36
C SER A 647 -5.62 -11.76 2.94
N PRO A 648 -6.32 -12.70 2.29
CA PRO A 648 -6.78 -12.51 0.93
C PRO A 648 -7.98 -11.56 0.87
N LEU A 649 -8.02 -10.69 -0.14
CA LEU A 649 -9.23 -9.95 -0.53
C LEU A 649 -10.42 -10.90 -0.69
N TRP A 650 -11.57 -10.58 -0.11
CA TRP A 650 -12.84 -11.29 -0.30
C TRP A 650 -13.31 -11.13 -1.75
N SER A 651 -13.74 -12.24 -2.36
CA SER A 651 -14.27 -12.23 -3.73
C SER A 651 -15.25 -13.39 -3.86
N ASP A 652 -16.32 -13.31 -3.08
CA ASP A 652 -17.46 -14.25 -3.07
C ASP A 652 -17.01 -15.72 -2.99
N GLY A 653 -16.17 -16.07 -2.01
CA GLY A 653 -15.74 -17.46 -1.78
C GLY A 653 -14.79 -18.06 -2.84
N THR A 654 -14.31 -17.29 -3.82
CA THR A 654 -13.39 -17.82 -4.84
C THR A 654 -11.98 -18.10 -4.31
N TYR A 655 -11.41 -19.21 -4.79
CA TYR A 655 -10.02 -19.61 -4.59
C TYR A 655 -9.11 -18.84 -5.53
N LYS A 656 -7.91 -18.48 -5.07
CA LYS A 656 -7.00 -17.60 -5.82
C LYS A 656 -5.59 -18.16 -5.91
N THR A 657 -5.09 -18.34 -7.12
CA THR A 657 -3.66 -18.56 -7.40
C THR A 657 -3.02 -17.27 -7.88
N ARG A 658 -1.78 -16.98 -7.51
CA ARG A 658 -1.09 -15.74 -7.88
C ARG A 658 0.35 -16.00 -8.31
N HIS A 659 0.81 -15.23 -9.28
CA HIS A 659 2.20 -15.26 -9.76
C HIS A 659 2.69 -13.86 -10.08
N VAL A 660 3.99 -13.65 -9.91
CA VAL A 660 4.73 -12.50 -10.45
C VAL A 660 5.53 -12.98 -11.65
N VAL A 661 5.46 -12.26 -12.76
CA VAL A 661 6.26 -12.53 -13.96
C VAL A 661 7.11 -11.30 -14.27
N LEU A 662 8.42 -11.43 -14.10
CA LEU A 662 9.41 -10.47 -14.58
C LEU A 662 9.77 -10.81 -16.03
N THR A 663 10.24 -9.85 -16.81
CA THR A 663 10.48 -10.05 -18.26
C THR A 663 11.95 -9.94 -18.67
N SER A 664 12.80 -9.48 -17.76
CA SER A 664 14.24 -9.36 -17.95
C SER A 664 15.04 -10.09 -16.87
N PRO A 665 16.21 -10.65 -17.20
CA PRO A 665 17.16 -11.16 -16.20
C PRO A 665 17.62 -10.08 -15.21
N ASP A 666 17.67 -8.82 -15.64
CA ASP A 666 18.13 -7.69 -14.81
C ASP A 666 17.03 -7.10 -13.91
N ASP A 667 15.77 -7.52 -14.09
CA ASP A 667 14.64 -7.02 -13.31
C ASP A 667 14.84 -7.28 -11.80
N LYS A 668 14.67 -6.22 -11.00
CA LYS A 668 14.67 -6.28 -9.52
C LYS A 668 13.41 -5.59 -8.97
N ILE A 669 12.73 -6.26 -8.06
CA ILE A 669 11.57 -5.75 -7.33
C ILE A 669 12.07 -4.89 -6.16
N GLY A 670 11.63 -3.64 -6.09
CA GLY A 670 11.93 -2.73 -4.99
C GLY A 670 11.04 -3.05 -3.78
N VAL A 671 11.63 -3.52 -2.68
CA VAL A 671 10.89 -3.95 -1.50
C VAL A 671 10.95 -2.90 -0.39
N LEU A 672 9.79 -2.54 0.13
CA LEU A 672 9.64 -1.63 1.27
C LEU A 672 9.33 -2.40 2.57
N ASP A 673 9.70 -1.81 3.69
CA ASP A 673 9.32 -2.25 5.03
C ASP A 673 7.80 -2.23 5.20
N VAL A 674 7.20 -1.07 4.93
CA VAL A 674 5.77 -0.82 5.09
C VAL A 674 5.23 -0.26 3.79
N GLY A 675 4.14 -0.86 3.35
CA GLY A 675 3.47 -0.48 2.11
C GLY A 675 3.87 -1.35 0.93
N PRO A 676 3.33 -1.02 -0.25
CA PRO A 676 3.42 -1.85 -1.43
C PRO A 676 4.80 -1.75 -2.08
N TRP A 677 5.18 -2.84 -2.74
CA TRP A 677 6.45 -2.95 -3.46
C TRP A 677 6.40 -2.23 -4.80
N ASP A 678 7.58 -1.88 -5.32
CA ASP A 678 7.75 -1.36 -6.67
C ASP A 678 8.30 -2.45 -7.61
N PHE A 679 7.90 -2.40 -8.87
CA PHE A 679 8.20 -3.43 -9.85
C PHE A 679 8.81 -2.82 -11.11
N PRO A 680 9.68 -3.55 -11.83
CA PRO A 680 10.18 -3.12 -13.12
C PRO A 680 9.08 -2.99 -14.18
N GLU A 681 9.36 -2.20 -15.21
CA GLU A 681 8.53 -2.13 -16.42
C GLU A 681 8.27 -3.51 -17.02
N LYS A 682 7.11 -3.67 -17.67
CA LYS A 682 6.64 -4.91 -18.30
C LYS A 682 6.38 -6.08 -17.33
N THR A 683 6.53 -5.88 -16.02
CA THR A 683 6.10 -6.85 -15.02
C THR A 683 4.62 -7.22 -15.22
N VAL A 684 4.29 -8.51 -15.09
CA VAL A 684 2.90 -8.99 -15.10
C VAL A 684 2.57 -9.70 -13.79
N ILE A 685 1.59 -9.19 -13.06
CA ILE A 685 0.98 -9.89 -11.92
C ILE A 685 -0.20 -10.69 -12.44
N VAL A 686 -0.15 -12.01 -12.24
CA VAL A 686 -1.19 -12.94 -12.68
C VAL A 686 -2.00 -13.37 -11.46
N LYS A 687 -3.32 -13.22 -11.50
CA LYS A 687 -4.24 -13.72 -10.46
C LYS A 687 -5.40 -14.47 -11.10
N SER A 688 -5.57 -15.74 -10.76
CA SER A 688 -6.72 -16.52 -11.25
C SER A 688 -7.68 -16.88 -10.13
N PHE A 689 -8.97 -16.83 -10.45
CA PHE A 689 -10.09 -17.08 -9.57
C PHE A 689 -10.75 -18.39 -9.99
N SER A 690 -10.95 -19.28 -9.02
CA SER A 690 -11.66 -20.54 -9.22
C SER A 690 -12.86 -20.61 -8.29
N LEU A 691 -13.98 -21.10 -8.82
CA LEU A 691 -15.22 -21.34 -8.10
C LEU A 691 -15.38 -22.85 -7.90
N GLN A 692 -15.74 -23.25 -6.68
CA GLN A 692 -16.12 -24.63 -6.40
C GLN A 692 -17.57 -24.83 -6.86
N MET A 693 -17.78 -25.72 -7.84
CA MET A 693 -19.09 -25.87 -8.50
C MET A 693 -20.04 -26.79 -7.74
N ASP A 694 -19.52 -27.54 -6.76
CA ASP A 694 -20.25 -28.38 -5.83
C ASP A 694 -19.61 -28.20 -4.44
N GLU A 695 -20.35 -27.61 -3.51
CA GLU A 695 -19.86 -27.25 -2.17
C GLU A 695 -19.35 -28.46 -1.36
N GLU A 696 -19.86 -29.66 -1.65
CA GLU A 696 -19.43 -30.90 -0.97
C GLU A 696 -18.23 -31.58 -1.65
N ASN A 697 -17.88 -31.18 -2.89
CA ASN A 697 -16.82 -31.79 -3.68
C ASN A 697 -15.71 -30.78 -4.03
N PRO A 698 -14.56 -30.79 -3.34
CA PRO A 698 -13.42 -29.92 -3.63
C PRO A 698 -12.84 -30.07 -5.05
N ASP A 699 -13.01 -31.23 -5.70
CA ASP A 699 -12.50 -31.50 -7.05
C ASP A 699 -13.39 -30.88 -8.15
N SER A 700 -14.56 -30.35 -7.78
CA SER A 700 -15.49 -29.67 -8.69
C SER A 700 -15.02 -28.28 -9.12
N ARG A 701 -13.86 -27.81 -8.63
CA ARG A 701 -13.37 -26.44 -8.85
C ARG A 701 -13.13 -26.17 -10.33
N GLN A 702 -13.69 -25.05 -10.80
CA GLN A 702 -13.48 -24.54 -12.15
C GLN A 702 -12.87 -23.14 -12.09
N ARG A 703 -11.89 -22.88 -12.95
CA ARG A 703 -11.37 -21.53 -13.17
C ARG A 703 -12.44 -20.73 -13.91
N ILE A 704 -12.75 -19.54 -13.40
CA ILE A 704 -13.77 -18.66 -13.98
C ILE A 704 -13.16 -17.37 -14.52
N GLU A 705 -12.04 -16.92 -13.96
CA GLU A 705 -11.37 -15.69 -14.37
C GLU A 705 -9.84 -15.78 -14.17
N THR A 706 -9.08 -15.21 -15.08
CA THR A 706 -7.66 -14.87 -14.89
C THR A 706 -7.48 -13.39 -15.14
N ARG A 707 -6.89 -12.66 -14.19
CA ARG A 707 -6.55 -11.24 -14.31
C ARG A 707 -5.06 -11.08 -14.49
N PHE A 708 -4.68 -10.22 -15.42
CA PHE A 708 -3.35 -9.66 -15.55
C PHE A 708 -3.35 -8.23 -15.05
N MET A 709 -2.38 -7.87 -14.22
CA MET A 709 -2.01 -6.49 -13.97
C MET A 709 -0.62 -6.29 -14.58
N THR A 710 -0.46 -5.38 -15.52
CA THR A 710 0.82 -5.16 -16.23
C THR A 710 1.32 -3.74 -15.99
N LYS A 711 2.62 -3.61 -15.69
CA LYS A 711 3.29 -2.31 -15.55
C LYS A 711 3.84 -1.86 -16.90
N GLN A 712 3.44 -0.70 -17.39
CA GLN A 712 3.86 -0.12 -18.67
C GLN A 712 3.87 1.40 -18.57
N ASP A 713 4.95 2.03 -19.04
CA ASP A 713 5.15 3.49 -18.97
C ASP A 713 4.96 4.04 -17.54
N ASN A 714 5.43 3.27 -16.54
CA ASN A 714 5.29 3.52 -15.11
C ASN A 714 3.84 3.55 -14.59
N GLU A 715 2.89 3.06 -15.37
CA GLU A 715 1.48 2.91 -15.01
C GLU A 715 1.10 1.43 -14.96
N TRP A 716 0.02 1.11 -14.22
CA TRP A 716 -0.50 -0.24 -14.14
C TRP A 716 -1.85 -0.33 -14.83
N VAL A 717 -2.04 -1.35 -15.69
CA VAL A 717 -3.33 -1.61 -16.34
C VAL A 717 -3.80 -3.05 -16.10
N GLY A 718 -5.10 -3.20 -15.84
CA GLY A 718 -5.74 -4.47 -15.51
C GLY A 718 -6.52 -5.06 -16.68
N TYR A 719 -6.36 -6.37 -16.91
CA TYR A 719 -7.07 -7.13 -17.95
C TYR A 719 -7.65 -8.42 -17.41
N SER A 720 -8.96 -8.60 -17.54
CA SER A 720 -9.67 -9.81 -17.14
C SER A 720 -9.87 -10.77 -18.32
N TYR A 721 -9.65 -12.06 -18.09
CA TYR A 721 -9.88 -13.14 -19.05
C TYR A 721 -10.90 -14.12 -18.47
N ARG A 722 -11.95 -14.39 -19.24
CA ARG A 722 -13.03 -15.32 -18.88
C ARG A 722 -12.73 -16.71 -19.40
N TRP A 723 -12.69 -17.70 -18.50
CA TRP A 723 -12.46 -19.09 -18.87
C TRP A 723 -13.63 -19.67 -19.67
N ASN A 724 -13.33 -20.57 -20.61
CA ASN A 724 -14.35 -21.33 -21.30
C ASN A 724 -14.83 -22.52 -20.46
N LYS A 725 -16.01 -23.05 -20.81
CA LYS A 725 -16.63 -24.18 -20.09
C LYS A 725 -15.79 -25.46 -20.14
N SER A 726 -15.01 -25.65 -21.21
CA SER A 726 -14.11 -26.81 -21.36
C SER A 726 -12.80 -26.69 -20.59
N GLN A 727 -12.56 -25.56 -19.91
CA GLN A 727 -11.34 -25.29 -19.13
C GLN A 727 -10.04 -25.38 -19.94
N THR A 728 -10.11 -25.14 -21.25
CA THR A 728 -8.97 -25.24 -22.17
C THR A 728 -8.30 -23.89 -22.48
N ASP A 729 -9.03 -22.79 -22.34
CA ASP A 729 -8.51 -21.42 -22.55
C ASP A 729 -9.39 -20.38 -21.86
N ALA A 730 -8.92 -19.13 -21.80
CA ALA A 730 -9.71 -17.98 -21.37
C ALA A 730 -9.55 -16.80 -22.33
N PHE A 731 -10.62 -16.01 -22.47
CA PHE A 731 -10.76 -14.97 -23.48
C PHE A 731 -10.89 -13.60 -22.83
N LEU A 732 -10.20 -12.60 -23.40
CA LEU A 732 -10.22 -11.23 -22.90
C LEU A 732 -11.65 -10.68 -22.78
N VAL A 733 -11.96 -10.14 -21.62
CA VAL A 733 -13.24 -9.48 -21.32
C VAL A 733 -13.28 -8.08 -21.96
N PRO A 734 -14.44 -7.62 -22.47
CA PRO A 734 -14.63 -6.26 -22.96
C PRO A 734 -14.29 -5.17 -21.93
N ALA A 735 -14.13 -3.93 -22.41
CA ALA A 735 -13.66 -2.79 -21.60
C ALA A 735 -14.61 -2.43 -20.47
N GLU A 736 -15.90 -2.51 -20.77
CA GLU A 736 -17.05 -2.25 -19.93
C GLU A 736 -17.24 -3.31 -18.83
N GLY A 737 -16.45 -4.38 -18.83
CA GLY A 737 -16.62 -5.51 -17.93
C GLY A 737 -17.73 -6.46 -18.37
N ARG A 738 -18.12 -7.37 -17.48
CA ARG A 738 -19.17 -8.35 -17.74
C ARG A 738 -19.72 -8.92 -16.44
N GLU A 739 -20.98 -9.35 -16.45
CA GLU A 739 -21.54 -10.20 -15.40
C GLU A 739 -21.92 -11.59 -15.95
N GLU A 740 -21.84 -12.61 -15.10
CA GLU A 740 -22.26 -13.97 -15.41
C GLU A 740 -22.76 -14.70 -14.15
N ASP A 741 -23.77 -15.56 -14.32
CA ASP A 741 -24.24 -16.44 -13.25
C ASP A 741 -23.74 -17.88 -13.47
N PHE A 742 -23.11 -18.43 -12.44
CA PHE A 742 -22.70 -19.83 -12.37
C PHE A 742 -23.72 -20.63 -11.55
N ARG A 743 -24.00 -21.87 -11.95
CA ARG A 743 -24.83 -22.78 -11.15
C ARG A 743 -23.92 -23.62 -10.27
N VAL A 744 -24.06 -23.46 -8.95
CA VAL A 744 -23.30 -24.19 -7.93
C VAL A 744 -24.25 -25.14 -7.20
N SER A 745 -23.84 -26.39 -7.04
CA SER A 745 -24.55 -27.37 -6.23
C SER A 745 -24.23 -27.13 -4.75
N THR A 746 -25.27 -27.08 -3.92
CA THR A 746 -25.20 -26.94 -2.46
C THR A 746 -26.01 -28.07 -1.81
N ALA A 747 -25.90 -28.22 -0.48
CA ALA A 747 -26.69 -29.19 0.27
C ALA A 747 -28.22 -29.00 0.10
N ASP A 748 -28.65 -27.76 -0.17
CA ASP A 748 -30.06 -27.38 -0.36
C ASP A 748 -30.51 -27.39 -1.84
N GLY A 749 -29.63 -27.81 -2.77
CA GLY A 749 -29.89 -27.88 -4.21
C GLY A 749 -29.03 -26.92 -5.04
N MET A 750 -29.52 -26.49 -6.20
CA MET A 750 -28.76 -25.64 -7.11
C MET A 750 -28.94 -24.15 -6.80
N LYS A 751 -27.84 -23.46 -6.50
CA LYS A 751 -27.80 -22.01 -6.23
C LYS A 751 -27.13 -21.26 -7.40
N LEU A 752 -27.63 -20.07 -7.72
CA LEU A 752 -26.95 -19.16 -8.64
C LEU A 752 -25.88 -18.38 -7.90
N HIS A 753 -24.68 -18.40 -8.46
CA HIS A 753 -23.53 -17.63 -8.02
C HIS A 753 -23.22 -16.57 -9.07
N LYS A 754 -23.55 -15.32 -8.75
CA LYS A 754 -23.25 -14.19 -9.63
C LYS A 754 -21.77 -13.81 -9.53
N TRP A 755 -21.12 -13.63 -10.67
CA TRP A 755 -19.75 -13.17 -10.79
C TRP A 755 -19.68 -11.92 -11.66
N LYS A 756 -18.90 -10.93 -11.21
CA LYS A 756 -18.60 -9.73 -11.99
C LYS A 756 -17.14 -9.70 -12.39
N TYR A 757 -16.93 -9.67 -13.70
CA TYR A 757 -15.69 -9.27 -14.32
C TYR A 757 -15.65 -7.74 -14.32
N PRO A 758 -14.78 -7.10 -13.51
CA PRO A 758 -14.74 -5.64 -13.41
C PRO A 758 -14.41 -5.00 -14.77
N SER A 759 -14.97 -3.82 -15.02
CA SER A 759 -14.53 -2.97 -16.13
C SER A 759 -13.08 -2.54 -15.94
N ARG A 760 -12.45 -2.01 -17.00
CA ARG A 760 -11.08 -1.47 -16.93
C ARG A 760 -10.99 -0.34 -15.89
N SER A 761 -11.95 0.58 -15.88
CA SER A 761 -12.00 1.66 -14.87
C SER A 761 -12.31 1.14 -13.46
N GLU A 762 -13.17 0.12 -13.32
CA GLU A 762 -13.45 -0.50 -12.01
C GLU A 762 -12.23 -1.20 -11.42
N CYS A 763 -11.36 -1.81 -12.25
CA CYS A 763 -10.08 -2.34 -11.79
C CYS A 763 -9.23 -1.24 -11.16
N MET A 764 -9.13 -0.09 -11.84
CA MET A 764 -8.31 1.03 -11.39
C MET A 764 -8.86 1.74 -10.15
N MET A 765 -10.12 1.51 -9.79
CA MET A 765 -10.69 2.02 -8.55
C MET A 765 -10.03 1.41 -7.30
N CYS A 766 -9.71 0.11 -7.33
CA CYS A 766 -8.94 -0.54 -6.26
C CYS A 766 -7.44 -0.45 -6.52
N HIS A 767 -7.02 -0.52 -7.77
CA HIS A 767 -5.63 -0.42 -8.20
C HIS A 767 -5.23 1.05 -8.46
N ALA A 768 -5.71 1.98 -7.64
CA ALA A 768 -5.44 3.40 -7.80
C ALA A 768 -4.02 3.78 -7.34
N ARG A 769 -3.53 4.94 -7.79
CA ARG A 769 -2.25 5.52 -7.32
C ARG A 769 -2.20 5.69 -5.80
N ALA A 770 -3.31 6.05 -5.17
CA ALA A 770 -3.42 6.16 -3.71
C ALA A 770 -3.13 4.84 -2.99
N ALA A 771 -3.48 3.70 -3.60
CA ALA A 771 -3.14 2.36 -3.15
C ALA A 771 -1.80 1.83 -3.73
N LYS A 772 -1.11 2.67 -4.52
CA LYS A 772 0.08 2.38 -5.33
C LYS A 772 -0.06 1.14 -6.21
N TYR A 773 -1.24 0.97 -6.79
CA TYR A 773 -1.57 -0.02 -7.82
C TYR A 773 -1.51 -1.49 -7.40
N VAL A 774 -0.39 -2.04 -6.94
CA VAL A 774 -0.26 -3.49 -6.72
C VAL A 774 -0.79 -3.91 -5.36
N LEU A 775 -1.93 -4.61 -5.37
CA LEU A 775 -2.60 -5.07 -4.15
C LEU A 775 -2.07 -6.43 -3.69
N GLY A 776 -1.71 -6.50 -2.40
CA GLY A 776 -1.34 -7.76 -1.74
C GLY A 776 0.13 -8.16 -1.88
N LEU A 777 0.92 -7.54 -2.77
CA LEU A 777 2.38 -7.68 -2.80
C LEU A 777 3.03 -6.63 -1.91
N GLN A 778 3.11 -6.98 -0.63
CA GLN A 778 3.80 -6.20 0.39
C GLN A 778 4.33 -7.13 1.47
N THR A 779 5.32 -6.65 2.21
CA THR A 779 6.05 -7.42 3.21
C THR A 779 5.10 -8.08 4.23
N ALA A 780 4.09 -7.36 4.72
CA ALA A 780 3.11 -7.90 5.68
C ALA A 780 2.21 -9.03 5.15
N GLN A 781 1.97 -9.06 3.84
CA GLN A 781 1.18 -10.13 3.21
C GLN A 781 2.04 -11.35 2.86
N LEU A 782 3.32 -11.12 2.53
CA LEU A 782 4.21 -12.17 2.06
C LEU A 782 5.01 -12.83 3.17
N ASN A 783 5.08 -12.24 4.38
CA ASN A 783 5.68 -12.89 5.54
C ASN A 783 4.86 -14.12 6.00
N ARG A 784 5.08 -15.25 5.33
CA ARG A 784 4.50 -16.56 5.59
C ARG A 784 5.23 -17.63 4.79
N ASP A 785 5.07 -18.87 5.20
CA ASP A 785 5.55 -20.01 4.44
C ASP A 785 4.70 -20.27 3.20
N TYR A 786 5.37 -20.78 2.17
CA TYR A 786 4.79 -21.19 0.91
C TYR A 786 5.47 -22.47 0.41
N ASN A 787 4.68 -23.34 -0.22
CA ASN A 787 5.16 -24.61 -0.77
C ASN A 787 5.54 -24.44 -2.25
N TYR A 788 6.83 -24.33 -2.52
CA TYR A 788 7.44 -24.24 -3.85
C TYR A 788 7.72 -25.64 -4.40
N SER A 789 6.66 -26.37 -4.79
CA SER A 789 6.76 -27.71 -5.41
C SER A 789 7.45 -28.78 -4.54
N GLY A 790 7.11 -28.83 -3.25
CA GLY A 790 7.64 -29.77 -2.26
C GLY A 790 8.65 -29.15 -1.31
N HIS A 791 9.12 -27.94 -1.60
CA HIS A 791 10.01 -27.14 -0.75
C HIS A 791 9.20 -26.08 0.00
N ILE A 792 9.10 -26.18 1.33
CA ILE A 792 8.43 -25.18 2.16
C ILE A 792 9.46 -24.18 2.64
N GLU A 793 9.24 -22.90 2.37
CA GLU A 793 10.11 -21.80 2.82
C GLU A 793 9.28 -20.53 2.98
N ASN A 794 9.71 -19.62 3.86
CA ASN A 794 9.14 -18.28 3.93
C ASN A 794 9.30 -17.54 2.59
N GLN A 795 8.24 -16.95 2.06
CA GLN A 795 8.28 -16.34 0.74
C GLN A 795 9.28 -15.19 0.62
N LEU A 796 9.52 -14.44 1.71
CA LEU A 796 10.51 -13.35 1.69
C LEU A 796 11.92 -13.91 1.54
N SER A 797 12.25 -14.97 2.27
CA SER A 797 13.53 -15.70 2.15
C SER A 797 13.70 -16.30 0.75
N TYR A 798 12.66 -16.96 0.23
CA TYR A 798 12.71 -17.53 -1.12
C TYR A 798 13.00 -16.46 -2.18
N LEU A 799 12.25 -15.35 -2.15
CA LEU A 799 12.43 -14.23 -3.07
C LEU A 799 13.82 -13.57 -2.95
N GLN A 800 14.39 -13.46 -1.74
CA GLN A 800 15.76 -12.99 -1.53
C GLN A 800 16.77 -13.86 -2.26
N ARG A 801 16.63 -15.18 -2.14
CA ARG A 801 17.54 -16.14 -2.77
C ARG A 801 17.37 -16.26 -4.28
N THR A 802 16.27 -15.77 -4.87
CA THR A 802 16.18 -15.59 -6.33
C THR A 802 17.03 -14.43 -6.85
N GLU A 803 17.54 -13.59 -5.94
CA GLU A 803 18.18 -12.30 -6.21
C GLU A 803 17.28 -11.30 -6.94
N LYS A 804 15.97 -11.55 -7.12
CA LYS A 804 15.05 -10.66 -7.83
C LYS A 804 14.45 -9.56 -6.96
N ILE A 805 14.86 -9.42 -5.70
CA ILE A 805 14.44 -8.31 -4.85
C ILE A 805 15.63 -7.43 -4.46
N GLN A 806 15.39 -6.13 -4.32
CA GLN A 806 16.35 -5.16 -3.83
C GLN A 806 15.85 -4.56 -2.52
N LEU A 807 16.74 -4.50 -1.53
CA LEU A 807 16.39 -4.08 -0.18
C LEU A 807 17.44 -3.17 0.47
N ASN A 808 16.98 -2.22 1.29
CA ASN A 808 17.82 -1.46 2.22
C ASN A 808 17.46 -1.83 3.67
N THR A 809 18.04 -2.93 4.16
CA THR A 809 17.80 -3.54 5.47
C THR A 809 18.01 -2.60 6.66
N ALA A 810 19.05 -1.75 6.62
CA ALA A 810 19.45 -0.92 7.77
C ALA A 810 18.37 0.10 8.19
N ALA A 811 17.70 0.72 7.22
CA ALA A 811 16.62 1.69 7.49
C ALA A 811 15.30 1.01 7.90
N GLN A 812 15.14 -0.28 7.58
CA GLN A 812 13.87 -1.00 7.72
C GLN A 812 13.71 -1.68 9.08
N HIS A 813 14.79 -2.20 9.68
CA HIS A 813 14.72 -2.84 11.01
C HIS A 813 14.26 -1.89 12.12
N GLY A 814 14.74 -0.63 12.12
CA GLY A 814 14.29 0.39 13.08
C GLY A 814 12.79 0.71 12.93
N LYS A 815 12.29 0.76 11.68
CA LYS A 815 10.88 1.02 11.40
C LYS A 815 9.97 -0.17 11.72
N PHE A 816 10.44 -1.41 11.57
CA PHE A 816 9.68 -2.58 12.03
C PHE A 816 9.51 -2.59 13.54
N ALA A 817 10.58 -2.32 14.28
CA ALA A 817 10.51 -2.20 15.73
C ALA A 817 9.54 -1.07 16.13
N GLU A 818 9.67 0.11 15.51
CA GLU A 818 8.74 1.22 15.74
C GLU A 818 7.30 0.83 15.43
N GLN A 819 7.03 0.18 14.30
CA GLN A 819 5.69 -0.23 13.91
C GLN A 819 5.09 -1.25 14.87
N ARG A 820 5.86 -2.23 15.33
CA ARG A 820 5.40 -3.19 16.35
C ARG A 820 5.05 -2.48 17.65
N GLU A 821 5.92 -1.59 18.11
CA GLU A 821 5.68 -0.80 19.32
C GLU A 821 4.47 0.14 19.15
N ILE A 822 4.25 0.70 17.96
CA ILE A 822 3.04 1.49 17.64
C ILE A 822 1.78 0.62 17.75
N LEU A 823 1.82 -0.60 17.18
CA LEU A 823 0.69 -1.52 17.18
C LEU A 823 0.41 -2.10 18.57
N SER A 824 1.41 -2.23 19.44
CA SER A 824 1.26 -2.75 20.81
C SER A 824 0.89 -1.68 21.84
N SER A 825 1.45 -0.47 21.73
CA SER A 825 1.31 0.59 22.75
C SER A 825 0.10 1.50 22.55
N PHE A 826 -0.56 1.43 21.38
CA PHE A 826 -1.57 2.40 20.93
C PHE A 826 -1.10 3.86 20.94
N ASN A 827 0.20 4.12 21.15
CA ASN A 827 0.77 5.44 21.35
C ASN A 827 2.11 5.58 20.63
N LYS A 828 2.05 6.22 19.46
CA LYS A 828 3.21 6.47 18.62
C LYS A 828 4.35 7.20 19.33
N LYS A 829 4.05 8.13 20.25
CA LYS A 829 5.08 8.87 20.98
C LYS A 829 5.86 7.94 21.92
N ALA A 830 5.17 7.06 22.64
CA ALA A 830 5.81 6.08 23.52
C ALA A 830 6.67 5.09 22.73
N ALA A 831 6.19 4.63 21.57
CA ALA A 831 6.93 3.76 20.65
C ALA A 831 8.22 4.42 20.13
N SER A 832 8.12 5.64 19.60
CA SER A 832 9.31 6.37 19.10
C SER A 832 10.30 6.70 20.23
N GLU A 833 9.82 7.03 21.44
CA GLU A 833 10.68 7.27 22.61
C GLU A 833 11.41 6.00 23.07
N ALA A 834 10.76 4.83 23.02
CA ALA A 834 11.38 3.54 23.31
C ALA A 834 12.49 3.20 22.28
N LEU A 835 12.24 3.45 21.00
CA LEU A 835 13.23 3.28 19.93
C LEU A 835 14.42 4.24 20.08
N MET A 836 14.17 5.51 20.41
CA MET A 836 15.23 6.52 20.57
C MET A 836 16.14 6.29 21.79
N LYS A 837 15.67 5.57 22.80
CA LYS A 837 16.48 5.18 23.97
C LYS A 837 17.46 4.05 23.66
N ALA A 838 17.26 3.30 22.58
CA ALA A 838 18.16 2.23 22.11
C ALA A 838 19.28 2.79 21.21
N LYS A 839 20.10 3.72 21.72
CA LYS A 839 21.24 4.23 20.96
C LYS A 839 22.38 3.20 20.89
N PRO A 840 23.02 3.02 19.74
CA PRO A 840 24.21 2.18 19.64
C PRO A 840 25.35 2.72 20.50
N ASP A 841 26.11 1.83 21.13
CA ASP A 841 27.33 2.18 21.87
C ASP A 841 28.53 2.37 20.91
N ASP A 842 29.56 3.07 21.36
CA ASP A 842 30.81 3.24 20.62
C ASP A 842 31.51 1.89 20.45
N GLY A 843 31.81 1.51 19.20
CA GLY A 843 32.44 0.21 18.87
C GLY A 843 31.44 -0.94 18.66
N GLN A 844 30.14 -0.69 18.84
CA GLN A 844 29.10 -1.63 18.44
C GLN A 844 29.13 -1.88 16.93
N ARG A 845 28.87 -3.12 16.51
CA ARG A 845 28.76 -3.44 15.09
C ARG A 845 27.52 -2.80 14.46
N ALA A 846 27.63 -2.38 13.21
CA ALA A 846 26.49 -1.93 12.42
C ALA A 846 25.45 -3.05 12.28
N LEU A 847 24.17 -2.68 12.23
CA LEU A 847 23.11 -3.63 11.88
C LEU A 847 23.41 -4.26 10.51
N ALA A 848 23.11 -5.56 10.37
CA ALA A 848 23.28 -6.26 9.10
C ALA A 848 22.56 -5.52 7.96
N ASN A 849 23.30 -5.21 6.89
CA ASN A 849 22.78 -4.57 5.69
C ASN A 849 23.01 -5.43 4.44
N ASP A 850 22.67 -6.71 4.54
CA ASP A 850 22.90 -7.76 3.55
C ASP A 850 21.66 -8.07 2.69
N GLY A 851 20.57 -7.32 2.89
CA GLY A 851 19.33 -7.51 2.15
C GLY A 851 18.45 -8.65 2.66
N LEU A 852 18.75 -9.25 3.83
CA LEU A 852 18.03 -10.39 4.42
C LEU A 852 17.06 -9.99 5.56
N PHE A 853 15.87 -10.61 5.61
CA PHE A 853 14.78 -10.25 6.54
C PHE A 853 14.51 -11.32 7.60
N ALA A 854 14.55 -10.93 8.87
CA ALA A 854 13.90 -11.70 9.94
C ALA A 854 12.39 -11.83 9.64
N HIS A 855 11.81 -13.01 9.80
CA HIS A 855 10.43 -13.31 9.38
C HIS A 855 9.58 -13.99 10.47
N GLY A 856 10.16 -14.28 11.63
CA GLY A 856 9.53 -14.85 12.81
C GLY A 856 8.63 -13.86 13.56
N THR A 857 8.25 -14.22 14.79
CA THR A 857 7.28 -13.51 15.63
C THR A 857 7.63 -12.04 15.88
N GLU A 858 8.92 -11.71 15.88
CA GLU A 858 9.43 -10.35 16.06
C GLU A 858 10.14 -9.79 14.82
N GLY A 859 9.94 -10.43 13.66
CA GLY A 859 10.50 -10.04 12.36
C GLY A 859 9.68 -8.98 11.63
N ALA A 860 9.69 -9.06 10.31
CA ALA A 860 8.86 -8.22 9.45
C ALA A 860 7.37 -8.31 9.83
N PRO A 861 6.56 -7.24 9.66
CA PRO A 861 5.14 -7.26 10.00
C PRO A 861 4.45 -8.42 9.30
N LYS A 862 3.36 -8.93 9.89
CA LYS A 862 2.59 -10.05 9.35
C LYS A 862 1.11 -9.79 9.56
N LEU A 863 0.34 -9.86 8.48
CA LEU A 863 -1.13 -9.91 8.56
C LEU A 863 -1.60 -11.30 8.99
N ALA A 864 -2.83 -11.39 9.48
CA ALA A 864 -3.45 -12.66 9.84
C ALA A 864 -4.64 -12.98 8.92
N SER A 865 -4.82 -14.27 8.65
CA SER A 865 -6.07 -14.80 8.09
C SER A 865 -7.18 -14.68 9.11
N ILE A 866 -8.43 -14.54 8.66
CA ILE A 866 -9.60 -14.48 9.54
C ILE A 866 -9.75 -15.74 10.40
N ASN A 867 -9.26 -16.87 9.87
CA ASN A 867 -9.32 -18.21 10.47
C ASN A 867 -8.04 -18.63 11.18
N ASP A 868 -7.09 -17.70 11.44
CA ASP A 868 -5.87 -17.99 12.19
C ASP A 868 -6.15 -17.93 13.71
N PRO A 869 -6.24 -19.08 14.42
CA PRO A 869 -6.56 -19.07 15.84
C PRO A 869 -5.40 -18.56 16.71
N THR A 870 -4.18 -18.50 16.16
CA THR A 870 -2.98 -18.05 16.90
C THR A 870 -2.88 -16.52 16.94
N ALA A 871 -3.58 -15.84 16.03
CA ALA A 871 -3.60 -14.39 15.96
C ALA A 871 -4.72 -13.77 16.82
N SER A 872 -4.42 -12.63 17.44
CA SER A 872 -5.42 -11.88 18.20
C SER A 872 -6.61 -11.47 17.33
N ILE A 873 -7.80 -11.35 17.94
CA ILE A 873 -9.03 -10.98 17.21
C ILE A 873 -8.88 -9.64 16.49
N GLU A 874 -8.17 -8.69 17.10
CA GLU A 874 -7.87 -7.39 16.50
C GLU A 874 -6.99 -7.53 15.25
N THR A 875 -5.90 -8.32 15.33
CA THR A 875 -4.99 -8.53 14.20
C THR A 875 -5.75 -9.10 13.01
N ARG A 876 -6.63 -10.08 13.25
CA ARG A 876 -7.48 -10.69 12.21
C ARG A 876 -8.46 -9.69 11.61
N ALA A 877 -9.22 -8.98 12.43
CA ALA A 877 -10.19 -7.98 11.98
C ALA A 877 -9.53 -6.86 11.17
N ARG A 878 -8.41 -6.31 11.66
CA ARG A 878 -7.67 -5.25 10.99
C ARG A 878 -6.99 -5.73 9.70
N SER A 879 -6.51 -6.97 9.66
CA SER A 879 -5.95 -7.57 8.44
C SER A 879 -7.01 -7.70 7.34
N TYR A 880 -8.23 -8.09 7.71
CA TYR A 880 -9.35 -8.15 6.78
C TYR A 880 -9.76 -6.75 6.28
N ILE A 881 -9.94 -5.78 7.19
CA ILE A 881 -10.28 -4.39 6.82
C ILE A 881 -9.19 -3.81 5.92
N PHE A 882 -7.93 -4.02 6.24
CA PHE A 882 -6.82 -3.59 5.40
C PHE A 882 -6.91 -4.18 3.98
N SER A 883 -7.12 -5.49 3.87
CA SER A 883 -7.12 -6.18 2.58
C SER A 883 -8.33 -5.85 1.70
N ASN A 884 -9.45 -5.45 2.29
CA ASN A 884 -10.73 -5.23 1.60
C ASN A 884 -11.16 -3.76 1.49
N CYS A 885 -10.67 -2.87 2.36
CA CYS A 885 -11.17 -1.52 2.50
C CYS A 885 -10.08 -0.44 2.39
N ALA A 886 -8.81 -0.75 2.67
CA ALA A 886 -7.76 0.27 2.69
C ALA A 886 -7.50 0.92 1.33
N GLN A 887 -7.81 0.23 0.23
CA GLN A 887 -7.63 0.76 -1.12
C GLN A 887 -8.46 2.02 -1.36
N CYS A 888 -9.64 2.11 -0.74
CA CYS A 888 -10.51 3.29 -0.82
C CYS A 888 -10.34 4.23 0.37
N HIS A 889 -9.86 3.73 1.51
CA HIS A 889 -9.72 4.47 2.77
C HIS A 889 -8.24 4.69 3.12
N VAL A 890 -7.57 5.45 2.26
CA VAL A 890 -6.21 5.99 2.44
C VAL A 890 -6.29 7.51 2.29
N GLY A 891 -5.29 8.26 2.77
CA GLY A 891 -5.37 9.74 2.82
C GLY A 891 -5.64 10.48 1.50
N ALA A 892 -5.48 9.83 0.35
CA ALA A 892 -5.84 10.32 -0.98
C ALA A 892 -6.80 9.37 -1.74
N GLY A 893 -7.46 8.47 -1.03
CA GLY A 893 -8.37 7.48 -1.60
C GLY A 893 -9.69 8.12 -1.99
N GLY A 894 -10.24 7.77 -3.16
CA GLY A 894 -11.47 8.36 -3.70
C GLY A 894 -12.77 7.98 -2.97
N GLY A 895 -12.70 7.33 -1.80
CA GLY A 895 -13.87 7.14 -0.95
C GLY A 895 -14.08 8.40 -0.13
N ASN A 896 -15.26 9.02 -0.21
CA ASN A 896 -15.68 10.24 0.52
C ASN A 896 -15.70 10.07 2.07
N SER A 897 -14.67 9.48 2.66
CA SER A 897 -14.59 9.05 4.04
C SER A 897 -13.22 9.40 4.62
N GLN A 898 -13.22 10.10 5.75
CA GLN A 898 -12.00 10.45 6.49
C GLN A 898 -11.35 9.23 7.21
N MET A 899 -11.80 8.01 6.94
CA MET A 899 -11.23 6.80 7.53
C MET A 899 -9.89 6.46 6.89
N HIS A 900 -8.96 5.97 7.71
CA HIS A 900 -7.65 5.50 7.27
C HIS A 900 -7.48 4.04 7.69
N PHE A 901 -7.26 3.13 6.74
CA PHE A 901 -7.16 1.70 7.01
C PHE A 901 -5.81 1.09 6.66
N GLU A 902 -4.76 1.89 6.41
CA GLU A 902 -3.42 1.36 6.19
C GLU A 902 -2.94 0.57 7.42
N TRP A 903 -2.21 -0.53 7.18
CA TRP A 903 -1.81 -1.46 8.23
C TRP A 903 -1.03 -0.81 9.39
N SER A 904 -0.24 0.22 9.10
CA SER A 904 0.60 0.91 10.09
C SER A 904 -0.12 1.99 10.91
N ARG A 905 -1.43 2.22 10.71
CA ARG A 905 -2.18 3.23 11.45
C ARG A 905 -2.57 2.76 12.85
N THR A 906 -2.50 3.63 13.83
CA THR A 906 -3.12 3.43 15.16
C THR A 906 -4.65 3.55 15.07
N LEU A 907 -5.41 3.01 16.04
CA LEU A 907 -6.87 3.15 16.10
C LEU A 907 -7.33 4.61 16.04
N THR A 908 -6.57 5.52 16.66
CA THR A 908 -6.83 6.96 16.64
C THR A 908 -6.62 7.53 15.24
N GLU A 909 -5.50 7.20 14.57
CA GLU A 909 -5.22 7.65 13.21
C GLU A 909 -6.21 7.08 12.18
N MET A 910 -6.82 5.92 12.46
CA MET A 910 -7.87 5.35 11.60
C MET A 910 -9.13 6.23 11.52
N LYS A 911 -9.35 7.12 12.51
CA LYS A 911 -10.51 8.04 12.59
C LYS A 911 -11.86 7.29 12.51
N VAL A 912 -11.99 6.18 13.24
CA VAL A 912 -13.22 5.34 13.24
C VAL A 912 -13.93 5.22 14.58
N ILE A 913 -13.23 5.42 15.70
CA ILE A 913 -13.81 5.25 17.04
C ILE A 913 -14.64 6.47 17.42
N ASP A 914 -15.93 6.28 17.70
CA ASP A 914 -16.91 7.31 18.07
C ASP A 914 -17.08 8.43 17.03
N ILE A 915 -16.61 8.22 15.81
CA ILE A 915 -16.71 9.20 14.71
C ILE A 915 -18.07 9.09 14.01
N LEU A 916 -18.70 10.22 13.73
CA LEU A 916 -19.94 10.27 12.97
C LEU A 916 -19.66 9.90 11.50
N PRO A 917 -20.37 8.93 10.91
CA PRO A 917 -20.19 8.60 9.50
C PRO A 917 -20.66 9.75 8.60
N LEU A 918 -19.93 10.02 7.52
CA LEU A 918 -20.32 11.01 6.50
C LEU A 918 -21.51 10.55 5.65
N HIS A 919 -21.66 9.23 5.47
CA HIS A 919 -22.65 8.65 4.54
C HIS A 919 -23.78 7.92 5.29
N GLY A 920 -24.64 8.65 5.99
CA GLY A 920 -25.85 8.11 6.64
C GLY A 920 -25.62 7.04 7.72
N LEU A 921 -26.64 6.80 8.55
CA LEU A 921 -26.56 5.89 9.69
C LEU A 921 -27.08 4.48 9.40
N LYS A 922 -27.58 4.21 8.19
CA LYS A 922 -28.16 2.92 7.76
C LYS A 922 -29.22 2.39 8.73
N GLY A 923 -30.03 3.30 9.27
CA GLY A 923 -31.11 3.00 10.21
C GLY A 923 -30.66 2.75 11.64
N ILE A 924 -29.39 3.03 11.99
CA ILE A 924 -28.86 2.91 13.36
C ILE A 924 -29.04 4.26 14.08
N PRO A 925 -29.93 4.37 15.08
CA PRO A 925 -30.08 5.60 15.87
C PRO A 925 -28.78 5.91 16.62
N ASP A 926 -28.32 7.16 16.54
CA ASP A 926 -27.08 7.63 17.16
C ASP A 926 -25.86 6.74 16.86
N GLY A 927 -25.82 6.14 15.67
CA GLY A 927 -24.74 5.28 15.21
C GLY A 927 -23.44 6.05 14.99
N LYS A 928 -22.31 5.39 15.26
CA LYS A 928 -20.96 5.88 14.90
C LYS A 928 -20.28 4.86 14.00
N LEU A 929 -19.16 5.23 13.38
CA LEU A 929 -18.38 4.32 12.55
C LEU A 929 -18.03 3.03 13.31
N ILE A 930 -17.43 3.15 14.49
CA ILE A 930 -17.31 2.10 15.50
C ILE A 930 -17.68 2.69 16.86
N VAL A 931 -18.56 2.01 17.60
CA VAL A 931 -18.84 2.27 19.02
C VAL A 931 -18.25 1.13 19.84
N PRO A 932 -17.19 1.38 20.65
CA PRO A 932 -16.56 0.34 21.46
C PRO A 932 -17.56 -0.44 22.32
N GLY A 933 -17.47 -1.77 22.30
CA GLY A 933 -18.37 -2.67 23.03
C GLY A 933 -19.80 -2.78 22.48
N LYS A 934 -20.19 -1.97 21.47
CA LYS A 934 -21.57 -1.89 20.95
C LYS A 934 -21.60 -2.14 19.43
N PRO A 935 -21.47 -3.39 18.95
CA PRO A 935 -21.48 -3.72 17.52
C PRO A 935 -22.76 -3.27 16.81
N ASP A 936 -23.93 -3.37 17.46
CA ASP A 936 -25.21 -2.98 16.87
C ASP A 936 -25.33 -1.46 16.63
N ARG A 937 -24.48 -0.65 17.29
CA ARG A 937 -24.37 0.79 17.09
C ARG A 937 -23.25 1.19 16.13
N SER A 938 -22.53 0.21 15.56
CA SER A 938 -21.34 0.41 14.72
C SER A 938 -21.68 0.30 13.23
N VAL A 939 -21.67 1.43 12.54
CA VAL A 939 -22.03 1.56 11.12
C VAL A 939 -21.04 0.83 10.20
N LEU A 940 -19.75 0.77 10.55
CA LEU A 940 -18.75 0.03 9.77
C LEU A 940 -19.11 -1.46 9.65
N LEU A 941 -19.48 -2.09 10.78
CA LEU A 941 -19.90 -3.49 10.78
C LEU A 941 -21.15 -3.70 9.91
N LYS A 942 -22.13 -2.79 10.01
CA LYS A 942 -23.35 -2.85 9.18
C LYS A 942 -23.04 -2.80 7.68
N ARG A 943 -22.07 -1.97 7.27
CA ARG A 943 -21.64 -1.84 5.87
C ARG A 943 -20.95 -3.11 5.36
N VAL A 944 -20.09 -3.72 6.17
CA VAL A 944 -19.43 -4.99 5.82
C VAL A 944 -20.45 -6.13 5.73
N ALA A 945 -21.47 -6.12 6.58
CA ALA A 945 -22.55 -7.11 6.65
C ALA A 945 -23.76 -6.84 5.73
N THR A 946 -23.64 -5.95 4.74
CA THR A 946 -24.72 -5.64 3.80
C THR A 946 -24.21 -5.73 2.36
N ARG A 947 -25.08 -6.12 1.42
CA ARG A 947 -24.85 -5.99 -0.02
C ARG A 947 -25.90 -5.07 -0.64
N GLY A 948 -25.49 -4.22 -1.58
CA GLY A 948 -26.30 -3.14 -2.17
C GLY A 948 -25.82 -1.74 -1.78
N ALA A 949 -26.74 -0.78 -1.72
CA ALA A 949 -26.41 0.64 -1.54
C ALA A 949 -25.62 0.92 -0.25
N GLY A 950 -24.40 1.44 -0.39
CA GLY A 950 -23.48 1.76 0.72
C GLY A 950 -22.81 0.54 1.37
N GLN A 951 -22.73 -0.60 0.68
CA GLN A 951 -21.96 -1.77 1.11
C GLN A 951 -20.44 -1.48 1.20
N MET A 952 -19.72 -2.30 1.96
CA MET A 952 -18.25 -2.35 1.93
C MET A 952 -17.77 -3.80 1.80
N PRO A 953 -16.90 -4.13 0.82
CA PRO A 953 -16.36 -3.26 -0.24
C PRO A 953 -17.42 -2.87 -1.30
N ILE A 954 -17.25 -1.70 -1.93
CA ILE A 954 -18.27 -1.09 -2.81
C ILE A 954 -18.41 -1.76 -4.19
N ILE A 955 -17.45 -2.59 -4.63
CA ILE A 955 -17.48 -3.26 -5.94
C ILE A 955 -17.16 -4.75 -5.84
N ALA A 956 -17.55 -5.49 -6.88
CA ALA A 956 -17.12 -6.86 -7.18
C ALA A 956 -17.34 -7.89 -6.07
N THR A 957 -18.36 -7.67 -5.21
CA THR A 957 -18.83 -8.66 -4.23
C THR A 957 -20.36 -8.65 -4.18
N TYR A 958 -20.96 -9.84 -4.22
CA TYR A 958 -22.39 -10.08 -4.08
C TYR A 958 -22.74 -10.92 -2.85
N GLN A 959 -21.75 -11.49 -2.18
CA GLN A 959 -21.93 -12.32 -0.99
C GLN A 959 -21.24 -11.71 0.23
N ILE A 960 -21.89 -11.85 1.38
CA ILE A 960 -21.35 -11.47 2.68
C ILE A 960 -20.27 -12.48 3.07
N ASP A 961 -19.15 -11.98 3.59
CA ASP A 961 -18.16 -12.80 4.27
C ASP A 961 -18.58 -12.91 5.74
N GLU A 962 -19.40 -13.92 6.05
CA GLU A 962 -20.01 -14.08 7.38
C GLU A 962 -18.95 -14.29 8.48
N GLU A 963 -17.89 -15.05 8.18
CA GLU A 963 -16.77 -15.25 9.11
C GLU A 963 -16.05 -13.94 9.44
N ALA A 964 -15.82 -13.09 8.44
CA ALA A 964 -15.23 -11.77 8.66
C ALA A 964 -16.16 -10.83 9.43
N VAL A 965 -17.47 -10.86 9.15
CA VAL A 965 -18.47 -10.10 9.91
C VAL A 965 -18.44 -10.52 11.39
N ASP A 966 -18.36 -11.82 11.67
CA ASP A 966 -18.30 -12.34 13.03
C ASP A 966 -17.02 -11.90 13.74
N VAL A 967 -15.85 -12.01 13.10
CA VAL A 967 -14.59 -11.56 13.69
C VAL A 967 -14.58 -10.05 13.96
N ILE A 968 -15.08 -9.22 13.03
CA ILE A 968 -15.17 -7.77 13.26
C ILE A 968 -16.17 -7.47 14.38
N ARG A 969 -17.29 -8.19 14.46
CA ARG A 969 -18.24 -8.07 15.58
C ARG A 969 -17.58 -8.39 16.91
N GLN A 970 -16.85 -9.49 17.01
CA GLN A 970 -16.13 -9.89 18.23
C GLN A 970 -15.03 -8.90 18.59
N TRP A 971 -14.32 -8.37 17.60
CA TRP A 971 -13.34 -7.32 17.84
C TRP A 971 -13.97 -6.07 18.46
N ILE A 972 -15.08 -5.59 17.91
CA ILE A 972 -15.80 -4.42 18.46
C ILE A 972 -16.33 -4.71 19.87
N LEU A 973 -16.89 -5.90 20.11
CA LEU A 973 -17.38 -6.32 21.43
C LEU A 973 -16.27 -6.32 22.49
N ASN A 974 -15.06 -6.73 22.12
CA ASN A 974 -13.92 -6.82 23.04
C ASN A 974 -13.18 -5.49 23.23
N MET A 975 -13.58 -4.41 22.55
CA MET A 975 -13.00 -3.09 22.79
C MET A 975 -13.43 -2.57 24.17
N PRO A 976 -12.51 -1.95 24.94
CA PRO A 976 -12.88 -1.32 26.19
C PRO A 976 -13.90 -0.22 25.92
N ALA A 977 -15.07 -0.32 26.55
CA ALA A 977 -16.03 0.77 26.56
C ALA A 977 -15.36 1.98 27.23
N ARG A 978 -15.57 3.18 26.67
CA ARG A 978 -15.27 4.39 27.42
C ARG A 978 -16.28 4.48 28.57
N ASP A 979 -15.80 4.77 29.77
CA ASP A 979 -16.67 5.16 30.87
C ASP A 979 -17.55 6.33 30.39
N GLU A 980 -18.87 6.11 30.36
CA GLU A 980 -19.87 7.09 29.89
C GLU A 980 -19.99 8.29 30.82
#